data_AF-A0A958A8P4-F1
#
_entry.id   AF-A0A958A8P4-F1
#
_cell.length_a   1.000
_cell.length_b   1.000
_cell.length_c   1.000
_cell.angle_alpha   90.00
_cell.angle_beta   90.00
_cell.angle_gamma   90.00
#
_symmetry.space_group_name_H-M   'P 1'
#
loop_
_entity.id
_entity.type
_entity.pdbx_description
1 polymer ?
#
loop_
_entity_poly.entity_id
_entity_poly.type
_entity_poly.pdbx_seq_one_letter_code
_entity_poly.pdbx_strand_id
1 'polypeptide(L)'
;MRRIAYSLGLVLVGVGLMVIAGFMLLPSVAAQTPTESELPLPSTLPLDEYEQQLFQFLESKRYQELGWVRDKRVRDTGPFIDGVSYGTHPAVRIYYSPEVYTWLQNGREGDLPDGAMIIKEMFPPPAARYADMDDAAVNDQLAMWTFMVRDSNGSKDGYFWGFHSTGAGVDNNDYPFNYPDAGFGQYCARCHASAENDFTFAALRNIEGEPGNPVSYRVDNSWLTPTPEAAEDQTKTHEDLAADVDPEELAAGRPARDINADFVELFDMFGPVAEENVVSIPPVTYDHVVSGPDGPEQFITSDQCLSCHDGQTPPFGPNMYLMPTDDQEGVNLSPYGEWNWSMMGLAGRDPIFHAQLESEVAIHSSGDLPETIQNLCFRCHGVMGQRQFHIDEAGEYFTQDILQITDPDDPHAKYAALARDGISCTVCHQIVDDKQPLQDILTGQFDVSPPGADEPGLSTIYGPFDDPLTRPMQETLGMKPVQSDYIQTSRLCGSCHTIYLPIYDAKGQLVGNDFEQTTYLEWLNSAYQTEFGEGSDPKSCQNCHMTNDYHDQELAFRIANIQDQTYPEADSRAPEAETTLEIREGFARHTLLGINIFGLEMFNQFDDILGVRKTDYMTGSADGLPAAIEASNRLATEETATVEIENVTYEDGQLTAEVRLTNHTGHRFPSGAGFRRAFLEFQVLDSNNEVLWA
;
A
#
# COMPACT_ATOMS: atom_id res chain seq x y z
N MET A 1 86.49 -0.14 -41.33
CA MET A 1 87.60 0.73 -41.80
C MET A 1 87.19 2.17 -41.46
N ARG A 2 87.84 2.84 -40.49
CA ARG A 2 88.71 4.06 -40.66
C ARG A 2 88.07 5.11 -41.60
N ARG A 3 87.87 6.41 -41.30
CA ARG A 3 88.48 7.44 -40.43
C ARG A 3 87.59 8.71 -40.54
N ILE A 4 87.28 9.44 -39.46
CA ILE A 4 87.84 10.74 -38.99
C ILE A 4 87.70 11.96 -39.95
N ALA A 5 86.85 12.90 -39.50
CA ALA A 5 86.89 14.38 -39.47
C ALA A 5 87.67 15.22 -40.52
N TYR A 6 87.07 16.34 -40.97
CA TYR A 6 87.47 17.71 -40.57
C TYR A 6 86.39 18.75 -40.95
N SER A 7 86.24 19.72 -40.07
CA SER A 7 85.37 20.89 -40.03
C SER A 7 85.88 22.05 -40.90
N LEU A 8 84.97 22.91 -41.40
CA LEU A 8 85.19 24.36 -41.51
C LEU A 8 83.84 25.07 -41.66
N GLY A 9 83.54 26.00 -40.76
CA GLY A 9 82.35 26.84 -40.82
C GLY A 9 82.52 28.04 -41.74
N LEU A 10 81.42 28.53 -42.28
CA LEU A 10 81.27 29.91 -42.69
C LEU A 10 79.87 30.41 -42.30
N VAL A 11 79.87 31.52 -41.59
CA VAL A 11 78.73 32.22 -41.00
C VAL A 11 77.95 32.95 -42.11
N LEU A 12 76.62 32.77 -42.13
CA LEU A 12 75.69 33.65 -42.83
C LEU A 12 74.60 34.04 -41.84
N VAL A 13 74.64 35.31 -41.44
CA VAL A 13 73.67 35.97 -40.57
C VAL A 13 72.36 36.14 -41.34
N GLY A 14 71.33 35.40 -40.95
CA GLY A 14 69.95 35.58 -41.40
C GLY A 14 69.09 36.03 -40.22
N VAL A 15 68.62 37.28 -40.28
CA VAL A 15 67.63 37.83 -39.35
C VAL A 15 66.28 37.15 -39.64
N GLY A 16 65.81 36.30 -38.73
CA GLY A 16 64.48 35.70 -38.76
C GLY A 16 63.74 36.03 -37.47
N LEU A 17 62.63 36.77 -37.59
CA LEU A 17 61.69 37.02 -36.50
C LEU A 17 61.20 35.69 -35.91
N MET A 18 61.47 35.46 -34.62
CA MET A 18 60.82 34.41 -33.83
C MET A 18 59.61 35.04 -33.12
N VAL A 19 58.40 34.72 -33.59
CA VAL A 19 57.17 34.94 -32.83
C VAL A 19 57.14 33.88 -31.74
N ILE A 20 57.39 34.28 -30.49
CA ILE A 20 57.19 33.43 -29.31
C ILE A 20 55.68 33.45 -29.02
N ALA A 21 54.97 32.42 -29.44
CA ALA A 21 53.64 32.11 -28.92
C ALA A 21 53.81 31.49 -27.54
N GLY A 22 53.66 32.30 -26.49
CA GLY A 22 53.54 31.81 -25.12
C GLY A 22 52.19 31.14 -24.96
N PHE A 23 52.14 29.80 -25.04
CA PHE A 23 51.04 29.03 -24.49
C PHE A 23 51.11 29.18 -22.97
N MET A 24 50.22 30.01 -22.40
CA MET A 24 49.85 29.88 -20.99
C MET A 24 49.17 28.52 -20.84
N LEU A 25 49.91 27.54 -20.31
CA LEU A 25 49.32 26.35 -19.72
C LEU A 25 48.50 26.82 -18.51
N LEU A 26 47.19 26.95 -18.72
CA LEU A 26 46.24 26.92 -17.61
C LEU A 26 46.46 25.58 -16.88
N PRO A 27 46.48 25.57 -15.54
CA PRO A 27 46.55 24.31 -14.81
C PRO A 27 45.31 23.50 -15.20
N SER A 28 45.51 22.34 -15.80
CA SER A 28 44.43 21.35 -15.91
C SER A 28 43.99 21.05 -14.49
N VAL A 29 42.74 21.40 -14.17
CA VAL A 29 42.05 20.76 -13.06
C VAL A 29 42.11 19.27 -13.39
N ALA A 30 42.89 18.51 -12.61
CA ALA A 30 42.91 17.07 -12.77
C ALA A 30 41.46 16.61 -12.54
N ALA A 31 40.85 15.96 -13.53
CA ALA A 31 39.57 15.31 -13.33
C ALA A 31 39.75 14.33 -12.16
N GLN A 32 39.06 14.60 -11.06
CA GLN A 32 39.06 13.74 -9.90
C GLN A 32 38.50 12.38 -10.34
N THR A 33 39.22 11.30 -10.06
CA THR A 33 38.70 9.95 -10.34
C THR A 33 37.45 9.76 -9.49
N PRO A 34 36.30 9.40 -10.10
CA PRO A 34 35.08 9.13 -9.34
C PRO A 34 35.33 8.05 -8.29
N THR A 35 34.82 8.25 -7.07
CA THR A 35 34.94 7.28 -5.96
C THR A 35 33.58 6.78 -5.50
N GLU A 36 33.55 5.53 -5.04
CA GLU A 36 32.37 4.87 -4.47
C GLU A 36 31.87 5.61 -3.21
N SER A 37 30.62 5.36 -2.83
CA SER A 37 30.03 5.92 -1.61
C SER A 37 30.71 5.39 -0.36
N GLU A 38 30.91 6.24 0.65
CA GLU A 38 31.31 5.84 2.00
C GLU A 38 30.14 5.39 2.90
N LEU A 39 28.90 5.45 2.41
CA LEU A 39 27.73 4.99 3.16
C LEU A 39 27.78 3.46 3.36
N PRO A 40 27.32 2.96 4.53
CA PRO A 40 27.11 1.53 4.72
C PRO A 40 25.99 1.01 3.80
N LEU A 41 25.79 -0.31 3.76
CA LEU A 41 24.64 -0.89 3.08
C LEU A 41 23.37 -0.66 3.92
N PRO A 42 22.22 -0.33 3.31
CA PRO A 42 20.98 -0.09 4.05
C PRO A 42 20.60 -1.24 4.99
N SER A 43 20.77 -2.49 4.57
CA SER A 43 20.47 -3.70 5.39
C SER A 43 21.39 -3.90 6.61
N THR A 44 22.42 -3.06 6.77
CA THR A 44 23.41 -3.22 7.86
C THR A 44 23.20 -2.28 9.04
N LEU A 45 22.20 -1.40 8.97
CA LEU A 45 21.85 -0.45 10.02
C LEU A 45 20.33 -0.43 10.27
N PRO A 46 19.89 0.01 11.45
CA PRO A 46 18.51 0.44 11.65
C PRO A 46 18.10 1.50 10.62
N LEU A 47 16.82 1.50 10.22
CA LEU A 47 16.29 2.35 9.15
C LEU A 47 16.57 3.84 9.40
N ASP A 48 16.24 4.32 10.60
CA ASP A 48 16.39 5.72 11.00
C ASP A 48 17.87 6.15 11.02
N GLU A 49 18.78 5.28 11.47
CA GLU A 49 20.23 5.52 11.44
C GLU A 49 20.78 5.58 10.01
N TYR A 50 20.26 4.75 9.11
CA TYR A 50 20.64 4.76 7.69
C TYR A 50 20.11 5.99 6.97
N GLU A 51 18.83 6.30 7.13
CA GLU A 51 18.17 7.48 6.56
C GLU A 51 18.87 8.76 6.98
N GLN A 52 19.19 8.92 8.28
CA GLN A 52 19.90 10.09 8.77
C GLN A 52 21.25 10.31 8.04
N GLN A 53 22.01 9.23 7.81
CA GLN A 53 23.29 9.32 7.09
C GLN A 53 23.09 9.59 5.59
N LEU A 54 22.11 8.93 4.96
CA LEU A 54 21.80 9.11 3.55
C LEU A 54 21.28 10.52 3.26
N PHE A 55 20.36 11.04 4.08
CA PHE A 55 19.82 12.39 3.92
C PHE A 55 20.90 13.45 4.09
N GLN A 56 21.80 13.27 5.07
CA GLN A 56 22.98 14.13 5.19
C GLN A 56 23.90 14.06 3.96
N PHE A 57 24.09 12.87 3.40
CA PHE A 57 24.87 12.66 2.17
C PHE A 57 24.24 13.38 0.97
N LEU A 58 22.91 13.35 0.85
CA LEU A 58 22.14 14.05 -0.20
C LEU A 58 22.21 15.56 -0.04
N GLU A 59 21.93 16.10 1.15
CA GLU A 59 21.90 17.54 1.40
C GLU A 59 23.28 18.20 1.28
N SER A 60 24.32 17.50 1.70
CA SER A 60 25.70 17.95 1.51
C SER A 60 26.18 17.82 0.05
N LYS A 61 25.37 17.23 -0.83
CA LYS A 61 25.68 16.96 -2.24
C LYS A 61 26.98 16.17 -2.39
N ARG A 62 27.24 15.25 -1.45
CA ARG A 62 28.50 14.52 -1.34
C ARG A 62 28.85 13.75 -2.61
N TYR A 63 27.85 13.18 -3.29
CA TYR A 63 27.98 12.55 -4.61
C TYR A 63 28.63 13.46 -5.67
N GLN A 64 28.42 14.78 -5.62
CA GLN A 64 29.09 15.73 -6.52
C GLN A 64 30.59 15.86 -6.18
N GLU A 65 30.94 15.88 -4.89
CA GLU A 65 32.33 15.96 -4.41
C GLU A 65 33.13 14.66 -4.68
N LEU A 66 32.43 13.52 -4.68
CA LEU A 66 32.97 12.22 -5.06
C LEU A 66 33.19 12.10 -6.58
N GLY A 67 32.79 13.09 -7.37
CA GLY A 67 32.99 13.13 -8.81
C GLY A 67 32.08 12.20 -9.60
N TRP A 68 30.90 11.87 -9.07
CA TRP A 68 29.93 11.02 -9.77
C TRP A 68 29.52 11.65 -11.11
N VAL A 69 29.36 10.81 -12.13
CA VAL A 69 28.94 11.28 -13.45
C VAL A 69 27.46 11.63 -13.42
N ARG A 70 27.05 12.59 -14.25
CA ARG A 70 25.68 13.11 -14.26
C ARG A 70 25.10 13.18 -15.65
N ASP A 71 23.79 13.38 -15.71
CA ASP A 71 23.08 13.75 -16.92
C ASP A 71 23.67 15.02 -17.56
N LYS A 72 23.61 15.09 -18.89
CA LYS A 72 24.09 16.22 -19.70
C LYS A 72 23.50 17.57 -19.25
N ARG A 73 22.26 17.56 -18.78
CA ARG A 73 21.46 18.74 -18.36
C ARG A 73 20.23 18.27 -17.57
N VAL A 74 19.53 19.22 -16.94
CA VAL A 74 18.17 18.97 -16.46
C VAL A 74 17.27 18.60 -17.65
N ARG A 75 16.42 17.59 -17.49
CA ARG A 75 15.51 17.08 -18.52
C ARG A 75 14.13 16.77 -17.95
N ASP A 76 13.11 16.93 -18.76
CA ASP A 76 11.75 16.52 -18.40
C ASP A 76 11.65 14.99 -18.40
N THR A 77 10.73 14.44 -17.60
CA THR A 77 10.35 13.02 -17.64
C THR A 77 8.98 12.80 -18.30
N GLY A 78 8.49 13.79 -19.03
CA GLY A 78 7.27 13.74 -19.83
C GLY A 78 6.96 15.09 -20.46
N PRO A 79 5.86 15.21 -21.21
CA PRO A 79 5.44 16.47 -21.82
C PRO A 79 5.11 17.56 -20.79
N PHE A 80 5.25 18.83 -21.18
CA PHE A 80 4.72 19.97 -20.45
C PHE A 80 3.82 20.79 -21.39
N ILE A 81 2.53 20.81 -21.11
CA ILE A 81 1.50 21.35 -22.02
C ILE A 81 0.50 22.17 -21.22
N ASP A 82 0.18 23.37 -21.69
CA ASP A 82 -0.86 24.25 -21.12
C ASP A 82 -0.72 24.49 -19.60
N GLY A 83 0.51 24.52 -19.11
CA GLY A 83 0.85 24.79 -17.72
C GLY A 83 0.99 23.54 -16.85
N VAL A 84 0.65 22.36 -17.39
CA VAL A 84 0.63 21.09 -16.66
C VAL A 84 1.81 20.20 -17.07
N SER A 85 2.42 19.56 -16.07
CA SER A 85 3.45 18.53 -16.27
C SER A 85 2.79 17.16 -16.44
N TYR A 86 3.15 16.43 -17.50
CA TYR A 86 2.75 15.04 -17.72
C TYR A 86 3.97 14.12 -17.58
N GLY A 87 4.91 14.47 -16.69
CA GLY A 87 6.10 13.67 -16.37
C GLY A 87 5.84 12.69 -15.24
N THR A 88 6.39 11.47 -15.33
CA THR A 88 6.34 10.50 -14.21
C THR A 88 6.98 11.06 -12.94
N HIS A 89 7.95 11.96 -13.09
CA HIS A 89 8.51 12.80 -12.05
C HIS A 89 8.48 14.28 -12.49
N PRO A 90 8.89 15.22 -11.61
CA PRO A 90 9.24 16.58 -12.01
C PRO A 90 10.41 16.62 -13.02
N ALA A 91 10.94 17.81 -13.34
CA ALA A 91 12.16 17.89 -14.15
C ALA A 91 13.36 17.36 -13.34
N VAL A 92 14.28 16.63 -13.98
CA VAL A 92 15.33 15.88 -13.26
C VAL A 92 16.73 16.11 -13.80
N ARG A 93 17.73 15.98 -12.92
CA ARG A 93 19.13 15.73 -13.28
C ARG A 93 19.63 14.53 -12.47
N ILE A 94 20.04 13.47 -13.16
CA ILE A 94 20.45 12.22 -12.49
C ILE A 94 21.97 12.17 -12.34
N TYR A 95 22.44 11.67 -11.20
CA TYR A 95 23.82 11.30 -10.90
C TYR A 95 23.94 9.79 -10.74
N TYR A 96 25.05 9.24 -11.21
CA TYR A 96 25.33 7.82 -11.24
C TYR A 96 26.65 7.54 -10.51
N SER A 97 26.61 6.62 -9.56
CA SER A 97 27.83 6.14 -8.91
C SER A 97 28.78 5.47 -9.93
N PRO A 98 30.10 5.39 -9.65
CA PRO A 98 31.07 4.79 -10.57
C PRO A 98 30.71 3.37 -11.02
N GLU A 99 30.09 2.59 -10.13
CA GLU A 99 29.62 1.24 -10.35
C GLU A 99 28.48 1.21 -11.37
N VAL A 100 27.45 2.06 -11.19
CA VAL A 100 26.34 2.20 -12.13
C VAL A 100 26.84 2.65 -13.51
N TYR A 101 27.73 3.63 -13.54
CA TYR A 101 28.29 4.10 -14.80
C TYR A 101 29.09 3.02 -15.53
N THR A 102 29.93 2.28 -14.81
CA THR A 102 30.70 1.16 -15.38
C THR A 102 29.78 0.07 -15.93
N TRP A 103 28.73 -0.27 -15.19
CA TRP A 103 27.72 -1.24 -15.60
C TRP A 103 26.97 -0.79 -16.86
N LEU A 104 26.54 0.49 -16.93
CA LEU A 104 25.94 1.08 -18.12
C LEU A 104 26.91 1.02 -19.33
N GLN A 105 28.19 1.35 -19.13
CA GLN A 105 29.22 1.28 -20.18
C GLN A 105 29.46 -0.14 -20.68
N ASN A 106 29.26 -1.13 -19.82
CA ASN A 106 29.30 -2.55 -20.17
C ASN A 106 27.98 -3.05 -20.79
N GLY A 107 27.09 -2.16 -21.21
CA GLY A 107 25.83 -2.54 -21.86
C GLY A 107 24.81 -3.17 -20.91
N ARG A 108 24.91 -2.87 -19.60
CA ARG A 108 24.02 -3.41 -18.55
C ARG A 108 24.16 -4.92 -18.37
N GLU A 109 25.34 -5.47 -18.69
CA GLU A 109 25.63 -6.89 -18.50
C GLU A 109 26.25 -7.16 -17.12
N GLY A 110 25.74 -8.20 -16.45
CA GLY A 110 26.17 -8.63 -15.12
C GLY A 110 25.42 -7.91 -13.99
N ASP A 111 25.64 -8.38 -12.77
CA ASP A 111 24.97 -7.83 -11.59
C ASP A 111 25.55 -6.47 -11.22
N LEU A 112 24.67 -5.53 -10.89
CA LEU A 112 25.07 -4.27 -10.27
C LEU A 112 25.52 -4.56 -8.82
N PRO A 113 26.73 -4.14 -8.39
CA PRO A 113 27.23 -4.45 -7.05
C PRO A 113 26.47 -3.68 -5.97
N ASP A 114 26.38 -4.27 -4.77
CA ASP A 114 25.81 -3.62 -3.59
C ASP A 114 26.54 -2.31 -3.27
N GLY A 115 25.78 -1.29 -2.86
CA GLY A 115 26.25 0.08 -2.66
C GLY A 115 26.19 0.97 -3.90
N ALA A 116 25.99 0.39 -5.09
CA ALA A 116 25.75 1.16 -6.31
C ALA A 116 24.49 2.01 -6.17
N MET A 117 24.55 3.26 -6.64
CA MET A 117 23.51 4.24 -6.33
C MET A 117 23.19 5.14 -7.53
N ILE A 118 21.90 5.42 -7.68
CA ILE A 118 21.38 6.43 -8.61
C ILE A 118 20.67 7.50 -7.79
N ILE A 119 21.09 8.76 -7.96
CA ILE A 119 20.50 9.91 -7.29
C ILE A 119 19.82 10.78 -8.33
N LYS A 120 18.54 11.05 -8.13
CA LYS A 120 17.73 11.90 -9.00
C LYS A 120 17.47 13.22 -8.28
N GLU A 121 18.17 14.27 -8.70
CA GLU A 121 17.85 15.63 -8.28
C GLU A 121 16.56 16.07 -8.99
N MET A 122 15.57 16.56 -8.24
CA MET A 122 14.27 16.96 -8.76
C MET A 122 14.07 18.47 -8.68
N PHE A 123 13.49 19.02 -9.74
CA PHE A 123 13.32 20.44 -9.97
C PHE A 123 11.91 20.75 -10.49
N PRO A 124 11.36 21.94 -10.18
CA PRO A 124 10.10 22.41 -10.77
C PRO A 124 10.10 22.34 -12.31
N PRO A 125 9.10 21.68 -12.94
CA PRO A 125 9.03 21.57 -14.39
C PRO A 125 8.61 22.88 -15.06
N PRO A 126 8.94 23.10 -16.35
CA PRO A 126 9.71 22.21 -17.21
C PRO A 126 11.23 22.46 -17.13
N ALA A 127 12.01 21.51 -17.65
CA ALA A 127 13.47 21.57 -17.72
C ALA A 127 13.99 22.78 -18.51
N ALA A 128 13.17 23.35 -19.41
CA ALA A 128 13.48 24.55 -20.17
C ALA A 128 13.83 25.77 -19.29
N ARG A 129 13.36 25.80 -18.03
CA ARG A 129 13.70 26.83 -17.04
C ARG A 129 15.20 26.92 -16.75
N TYR A 130 15.92 25.79 -16.90
CA TYR A 130 17.30 25.62 -16.47
C TYR A 130 18.30 25.62 -17.64
N ALA A 131 17.83 25.73 -18.89
CA ALA A 131 18.66 25.52 -20.08
C ALA A 131 19.84 26.51 -20.22
N ASP A 132 19.65 27.74 -19.71
CA ASP A 132 20.65 28.82 -19.76
C ASP A 132 21.34 29.07 -18.40
N MET A 133 21.10 28.21 -17.41
CA MET A 133 21.71 28.28 -16.08
C MET A 133 23.04 27.53 -16.04
N ASP A 134 23.99 28.02 -15.24
CA ASP A 134 25.17 27.23 -14.87
C ASP A 134 24.84 26.24 -13.73
N ASP A 135 25.74 25.29 -13.47
CA ASP A 135 25.49 24.24 -12.47
C ASP A 135 25.26 24.79 -11.07
N ALA A 136 25.89 25.92 -10.72
CA ALA A 136 25.69 26.56 -9.41
C ALA A 136 24.27 27.12 -9.30
N ALA A 137 23.80 27.83 -10.32
CA ALA A 137 22.44 28.36 -10.36
C ALA A 137 21.39 27.24 -10.38
N VAL A 138 21.63 26.12 -11.07
CA VAL A 138 20.73 24.94 -11.01
C VAL A 138 20.74 24.34 -9.61
N ASN A 139 21.92 24.19 -8.99
CA ASN A 139 22.06 23.66 -7.63
C ASN A 139 21.30 24.49 -6.58
N ASP A 140 21.16 25.80 -6.78
CA ASP A 140 20.40 26.69 -5.90
C ASP A 140 18.87 26.50 -6.02
N GLN A 141 18.40 25.78 -7.05
CA GLN A 141 16.98 25.46 -7.28
C GLN A 141 16.59 24.04 -6.81
N LEU A 142 17.57 23.25 -6.35
CA LEU A 142 17.34 21.88 -5.90
C LEU A 142 16.61 21.89 -4.56
N ALA A 143 15.46 21.23 -4.51
CA ALA A 143 14.65 21.13 -3.29
C ALA A 143 14.47 19.67 -2.82
N MET A 144 14.53 18.70 -3.73
CA MET A 144 14.14 17.32 -3.45
C MET A 144 14.99 16.32 -4.23
N TRP A 145 15.08 15.11 -3.68
CA TRP A 145 15.74 13.96 -4.28
C TRP A 145 14.80 12.77 -4.29
N THR A 146 14.94 11.91 -5.30
CA THR A 146 14.63 10.49 -5.13
C THR A 146 15.88 9.67 -5.44
N PHE A 147 15.96 8.48 -4.87
CA PHE A 147 17.16 7.66 -4.98
C PHE A 147 16.82 6.17 -5.00
N MET A 148 17.78 5.40 -5.48
CA MET A 148 17.79 3.95 -5.33
C MET A 148 19.22 3.50 -5.01
N VAL A 149 19.34 2.66 -3.99
CA VAL A 149 20.60 2.08 -3.51
C VAL A 149 20.52 0.57 -3.67
N ARG A 150 21.46 -0.03 -4.39
CA ARG A 150 21.54 -1.48 -4.56
C ARG A 150 21.95 -2.11 -3.23
N ASP A 151 21.11 -3.00 -2.72
CA ASP A 151 21.41 -3.87 -1.61
C ASP A 151 20.65 -5.19 -1.77
N SER A 152 21.36 -6.17 -2.34
CA SER A 152 20.82 -7.46 -2.68
C SER A 152 20.33 -8.30 -1.50
N ASN A 153 20.62 -7.90 -0.25
CA ASN A 153 20.21 -8.64 0.95
C ASN A 153 18.91 -8.11 1.58
N GLY A 154 18.45 -6.91 1.22
CA GLY A 154 17.35 -6.25 1.90
C GLY A 154 15.95 -6.61 1.39
N SER A 155 15.81 -6.91 0.10
CA SER A 155 14.52 -7.21 -0.53
C SER A 155 14.69 -8.02 -1.79
N LYS A 156 13.57 -8.52 -2.33
CA LYS A 156 13.56 -9.29 -3.57
C LYS A 156 14.02 -8.51 -4.80
N ASP A 157 13.59 -7.27 -4.95
CA ASP A 157 14.15 -6.37 -5.96
C ASP A 157 15.61 -5.98 -5.64
N GLY A 158 15.99 -6.08 -4.36
CA GLY A 158 17.29 -5.75 -3.78
C GLY A 158 17.65 -4.28 -3.93
N TYR A 159 16.66 -3.40 -3.82
CA TYR A 159 16.85 -1.97 -3.83
C TYR A 159 16.22 -1.33 -2.60
N PHE A 160 17.00 -0.47 -1.96
CA PHE A 160 16.48 0.50 -1.00
C PHE A 160 16.09 1.75 -1.80
N TRP A 161 14.82 2.13 -1.70
CA TRP A 161 14.24 3.25 -2.43
C TRP A 161 13.95 4.40 -1.48
N GLY A 162 13.81 5.61 -2.02
CA GLY A 162 13.20 6.66 -1.24
C GLY A 162 13.19 8.03 -1.88
N PHE A 163 12.62 8.94 -1.11
CA PHE A 163 12.50 10.36 -1.36
C PHE A 163 13.14 11.13 -0.21
N HIS A 164 13.64 12.33 -0.50
CA HIS A 164 14.08 13.28 0.52
C HIS A 164 13.79 14.70 0.08
N SER A 165 13.22 15.52 0.96
CA SER A 165 13.08 16.96 0.74
C SER A 165 14.02 17.75 1.65
N THR A 166 14.50 18.89 1.17
CA THR A 166 15.51 19.68 1.90
C THR A 166 15.01 20.08 3.29
N GLY A 167 15.74 19.67 4.32
CA GLY A 167 15.42 19.97 5.72
C GLY A 167 14.39 19.03 6.35
N ALA A 168 13.89 18.02 5.63
CA ALA A 168 13.09 16.96 6.22
C ALA A 168 13.93 16.12 7.19
N GLY A 169 13.28 15.63 8.25
CA GLY A 169 13.87 14.67 9.18
C GLY A 169 13.61 13.23 8.74
N VAL A 170 14.10 12.28 9.53
CA VAL A 170 13.65 10.88 9.45
C VAL A 170 12.23 10.79 10.02
N ASP A 171 11.44 9.83 9.51
CA ASP A 171 10.10 9.58 10.03
C ASP A 171 10.20 9.15 11.51
N ASN A 172 9.33 9.72 12.35
CA ASN A 172 9.26 9.44 13.78
C ASN A 172 8.13 8.47 14.15
N ASN A 173 7.38 7.97 13.17
CA ASN A 173 6.19 7.12 13.36
C ASN A 173 5.08 7.80 14.19
N ASP A 174 5.14 9.12 14.36
CA ASP A 174 4.11 9.86 15.07
C ASP A 174 2.88 10.09 14.17
N TYR A 175 1.74 10.40 14.80
CA TYR A 175 0.54 10.81 14.08
C TYR A 175 0.87 11.99 13.14
N PRO A 176 0.48 11.97 11.85
CA PRO A 176 -0.60 11.18 11.24
C PRO A 176 -0.21 9.83 10.62
N PHE A 177 0.90 9.23 11.07
CA PHE A 177 1.36 7.90 10.65
C PHE A 177 1.63 7.85 9.14
N ASN A 178 2.47 8.78 8.68
CA ASN A 178 2.84 8.93 7.28
C ASN A 178 3.40 7.62 6.71
N TYR A 179 3.27 7.47 5.40
CA TYR A 179 3.93 6.35 4.73
C TYR A 179 5.45 6.64 4.71
N PRO A 180 6.32 5.64 4.97
CA PRO A 180 7.74 5.90 5.12
C PRO A 180 8.37 6.47 3.84
N ASP A 181 9.18 7.52 3.98
CA ASP A 181 9.83 8.21 2.86
C ASP A 181 10.91 7.36 2.16
N ALA A 182 11.51 6.40 2.87
CA ALA A 182 12.50 5.49 2.33
C ALA A 182 12.41 4.10 2.95
N GLY A 183 12.97 3.08 2.28
CA GLY A 183 12.88 1.69 2.72
C GLY A 183 13.08 0.66 1.63
N PHE A 184 13.00 -0.60 2.05
CA PHE A 184 12.84 -1.75 1.15
C PHE A 184 11.37 -1.94 0.80
N GLY A 185 11.05 -2.61 -0.33
CA GLY A 185 9.65 -2.91 -0.68
C GLY A 185 8.76 -1.67 -0.85
N GLN A 186 9.37 -0.54 -1.23
CA GLN A 186 8.76 0.77 -1.30
C GLN A 186 7.96 1.00 -2.58
N TYR A 187 7.08 2.00 -2.56
CA TYR A 187 6.13 2.27 -3.65
C TYR A 187 6.75 2.54 -5.02
N CYS A 188 8.03 2.92 -5.07
CA CYS A 188 8.81 3.12 -6.30
C CYS A 188 8.77 1.90 -7.24
N ALA A 189 8.66 0.69 -6.67
CA ALA A 189 8.57 -0.56 -7.39
C ALA A 189 7.37 -0.58 -8.38
N ARG A 190 6.29 0.16 -8.09
CA ARG A 190 5.12 0.38 -8.98
C ARG A 190 5.51 0.57 -10.44
N CYS A 191 6.39 1.53 -10.70
CA CYS A 191 6.83 1.87 -12.05
C CYS A 191 8.12 1.12 -12.42
N HIS A 192 9.04 1.00 -11.47
CA HIS A 192 10.38 0.46 -11.72
C HIS A 192 10.40 -1.04 -12.05
N ALA A 193 9.37 -1.80 -11.65
CA ALA A 193 9.18 -3.20 -12.06
C ALA A 193 9.01 -3.39 -13.59
N SER A 194 8.68 -2.31 -14.31
CA SER A 194 8.54 -2.31 -15.76
C SER A 194 9.84 -2.00 -16.51
N ALA A 195 10.97 -1.88 -15.81
CA ALA A 195 12.28 -1.75 -16.44
C ALA A 195 12.73 -3.09 -17.05
N GLU A 196 13.51 -3.03 -18.13
CA GLU A 196 14.04 -4.20 -18.84
C GLU A 196 14.91 -5.08 -17.95
N ASN A 197 15.74 -4.47 -17.08
CA ASN A 197 16.60 -5.12 -16.09
C ASN A 197 16.91 -4.13 -14.94
N ASP A 198 17.25 -4.66 -13.76
CA ASP A 198 17.77 -3.91 -12.59
C ASP A 198 16.90 -2.72 -12.16
N PHE A 199 15.59 -2.80 -12.39
CA PHE A 199 14.61 -1.81 -11.92
C PHE A 199 14.99 -0.36 -12.25
N THR A 200 15.66 -0.10 -13.37
CA THR A 200 16.08 1.27 -13.74
C THR A 200 15.90 1.58 -15.21
N PHE A 201 15.47 2.81 -15.49
CA PHE A 201 15.35 3.38 -16.84
C PHE A 201 16.60 4.20 -17.24
N ALA A 202 17.73 4.00 -16.55
CA ALA A 202 18.98 4.69 -16.83
C ALA A 202 19.57 4.28 -18.19
N ALA A 203 20.13 5.26 -18.91
CA ALA A 203 20.75 5.02 -20.22
C ALA A 203 21.98 5.92 -20.43
N LEU A 204 23.03 5.38 -21.06
CA LEU A 204 24.27 6.11 -21.37
C LEU A 204 24.02 7.40 -22.15
N ARG A 205 23.03 7.43 -23.05
CA ARG A 205 22.70 8.61 -23.86
C ARG A 205 22.29 9.84 -23.03
N ASN A 206 21.95 9.64 -21.76
CA ASN A 206 21.60 10.72 -20.84
C ASN A 206 22.84 11.38 -20.23
N ILE A 207 23.95 10.64 -20.10
CA ILE A 207 25.14 11.01 -19.34
C ILE A 207 26.05 11.98 -20.11
N GLU A 208 26.62 12.95 -19.40
CA GLU A 208 27.59 13.88 -19.96
C GLU A 208 28.81 13.15 -20.56
N GLY A 209 29.27 13.59 -21.74
CA GLY A 209 30.39 12.96 -22.46
C GLY A 209 30.03 11.74 -23.31
N GLU A 210 28.93 11.04 -23.03
CA GLU A 210 28.49 9.87 -23.80
C GLU A 210 27.77 10.24 -25.13
N PRO A 211 27.73 9.38 -26.16
CA PRO A 211 27.07 9.69 -27.42
C PRO A 211 25.54 9.64 -27.31
N GLY A 212 24.86 10.40 -28.17
CA GLY A 212 23.39 10.45 -28.22
C GLY A 212 22.79 11.62 -27.45
N ASN A 213 21.46 11.69 -27.45
CA ASN A 213 20.69 12.68 -26.71
C ASN A 213 19.64 11.99 -25.85
N PRO A 214 19.29 12.57 -24.68
CA PRO A 214 18.14 12.13 -23.91
C PRO A 214 16.84 12.14 -24.72
N VAL A 215 15.87 11.31 -24.32
CA VAL A 215 14.48 11.43 -24.78
C VAL A 215 14.04 12.89 -24.60
N SER A 216 13.36 13.42 -25.61
CA SER A 216 12.84 14.78 -25.58
C SER A 216 11.33 14.74 -25.71
N TYR A 217 10.65 15.50 -24.87
CA TYR A 217 9.20 15.59 -24.85
C TYR A 217 8.73 16.92 -25.42
N ARG A 218 7.43 16.99 -25.73
CA ARG A 218 6.80 18.25 -26.12
C ARG A 218 6.73 19.17 -24.91
N VAL A 219 7.36 20.33 -25.01
CA VAL A 219 7.25 21.43 -24.04
C VAL A 219 6.76 22.66 -24.78
N ASP A 220 5.61 23.20 -24.40
CA ASP A 220 5.14 24.49 -24.93
C ASP A 220 5.61 25.68 -24.06
N ASN A 221 5.15 26.89 -24.38
CA ASN A 221 5.60 28.13 -23.73
C ASN A 221 4.69 28.59 -22.58
N SER A 222 3.71 27.77 -22.16
CA SER A 222 2.77 28.12 -21.09
C SER A 222 3.46 28.44 -19.75
N TRP A 223 4.61 27.82 -19.47
CA TRP A 223 5.44 28.08 -18.27
C TRP A 223 6.06 29.49 -18.22
N LEU A 224 6.13 30.23 -19.33
CA LEU A 224 6.65 31.61 -19.35
C LEU A 224 5.67 32.61 -18.73
N THR A 225 4.38 32.27 -18.71
CA THR A 225 3.30 33.08 -18.14
C THR A 225 2.30 32.14 -17.47
N PRO A 226 2.66 31.53 -16.32
CA PRO A 226 1.78 30.58 -15.66
C PRO A 226 0.46 31.27 -15.28
N THR A 227 -0.67 30.63 -15.59
CA THR A 227 -1.97 31.03 -15.04
C THR A 227 -2.02 30.63 -13.56
N PRO A 228 -2.85 31.30 -12.73
CA PRO A 228 -3.06 30.88 -11.34
C PRO A 228 -3.49 29.40 -11.23
N GLU A 229 -4.40 28.95 -12.10
CA GLU A 229 -4.84 27.54 -12.18
C GLU A 229 -3.67 26.59 -12.52
N ALA A 230 -2.78 26.95 -13.47
CA ALA A 230 -1.60 26.13 -13.78
C ALA A 230 -0.51 26.14 -12.69
N ALA A 231 -0.56 27.11 -11.76
CA ALA A 231 0.36 27.14 -10.63
C ALA A 231 -0.10 26.21 -9.49
N GLU A 232 -1.42 25.99 -9.37
CA GLU A 232 -2.05 25.02 -8.46
C GLU A 232 -2.08 23.60 -9.04
N ASP A 233 -2.22 23.47 -10.37
CA ASP A 233 -2.31 22.19 -11.13
C ASP A 233 -0.95 21.67 -11.63
N GLN A 234 0.15 22.04 -10.96
CA GLN A 234 1.38 21.26 -11.12
C GLN A 234 1.08 19.90 -10.51
N THR A 235 1.02 18.86 -11.34
CA THR A 235 0.73 17.49 -10.92
C THR A 235 1.57 17.12 -9.71
N LYS A 236 0.93 17.14 -8.54
CA LYS A 236 1.52 16.79 -7.26
C LYS A 236 2.09 15.38 -7.37
N THR A 237 3.32 15.19 -6.95
CA THR A 237 3.87 13.84 -6.83
C THR A 237 3.13 13.08 -5.73
N HIS A 238 3.33 11.76 -5.61
CA HIS A 238 2.76 11.00 -4.48
C HIS A 238 3.18 11.60 -3.13
N GLU A 239 4.42 12.09 -3.07
CA GLU A 239 4.96 12.77 -1.89
C GLU A 239 4.29 14.13 -1.65
N ASP A 240 4.05 14.94 -2.69
CA ASP A 240 3.32 16.21 -2.54
C ASP A 240 1.86 15.97 -2.09
N LEU A 241 1.20 14.94 -2.65
CA LEU A 241 -0.16 14.54 -2.26
C LEU A 241 -0.24 14.09 -0.81
N ALA A 242 0.77 13.36 -0.32
CA ALA A 242 0.84 12.91 1.06
C ALA A 242 1.30 14.01 2.03
N ALA A 243 2.18 14.92 1.60
CA ALA A 243 2.75 15.98 2.44
C ALA A 243 1.81 17.17 2.67
N ASP A 244 0.78 17.34 1.84
CA ASP A 244 -0.25 18.38 2.02
C ASP A 244 -1.22 18.12 3.20
N VAL A 245 -0.97 17.06 3.96
CA VAL A 245 -1.76 16.69 5.13
C VAL A 245 -1.25 17.46 6.36
N ASP A 246 -2.01 18.46 6.81
CA ASP A 246 -1.73 19.15 8.09
C ASP A 246 -2.21 18.27 9.27
N PRO A 247 -1.31 17.82 10.18
CA PRO A 247 -1.69 17.03 11.34
C PRO A 247 -2.68 17.77 12.27
N GLU A 248 -2.59 19.10 12.35
CA GLU A 248 -3.53 19.91 13.13
C GLU A 248 -4.91 19.92 12.46
N GLU A 249 -4.97 19.97 11.12
CA GLU A 249 -6.23 19.91 10.37
C GLU A 249 -6.88 18.53 10.49
N LEU A 250 -6.10 17.46 10.35
CA LEU A 250 -6.59 16.08 10.56
C LEU A 250 -7.11 15.89 12.00
N ALA A 251 -6.36 16.34 12.99
CA ALA A 251 -6.77 16.25 14.39
C ALA A 251 -8.03 17.10 14.65
N ALA A 252 -8.14 18.29 14.05
CA ALA A 252 -9.32 19.13 14.14
C ALA A 252 -10.54 18.54 13.41
N GLY A 253 -10.32 17.72 12.38
CA GLY A 253 -11.35 17.00 11.63
C GLY A 253 -11.93 15.79 12.37
N ARG A 254 -11.31 15.33 13.47
CA ARG A 254 -11.84 14.22 14.27
C ARG A 254 -13.19 14.58 14.89
N PRO A 255 -14.17 13.66 14.91
CA PRO A 255 -15.36 13.86 15.70
C PRO A 255 -15.01 14.08 17.18
N ALA A 256 -15.72 14.98 17.84
CA ALA A 256 -15.47 15.28 19.25
C ALA A 256 -15.65 14.03 20.12
N ARG A 257 -14.66 13.74 20.97
CA ARG A 257 -14.68 12.64 21.96
C ARG A 257 -15.52 13.00 23.18
N ASP A 258 -16.69 13.57 22.96
CA ASP A 258 -17.56 14.00 24.05
C ASP A 258 -18.13 12.78 24.77
N ILE A 259 -17.94 12.75 26.09
CA ILE A 259 -18.51 11.71 26.93
C ILE A 259 -20.03 11.90 26.99
N ASN A 260 -20.78 10.92 26.48
CA ASN A 260 -22.23 10.91 26.65
C ASN A 260 -22.58 10.65 28.13
N ALA A 261 -23.05 11.70 28.82
CA ALA A 261 -23.36 11.64 30.24
C ALA A 261 -24.47 10.64 30.57
N ASP A 262 -25.50 10.53 29.72
CA ASP A 262 -26.60 9.58 29.90
C ASP A 262 -26.09 8.13 29.75
N PHE A 263 -25.15 7.89 28.83
CA PHE A 263 -24.51 6.59 28.66
C PHE A 263 -23.70 6.19 29.90
N VAL A 264 -22.89 7.11 30.43
CA VAL A 264 -22.11 6.86 31.66
C VAL A 264 -23.01 6.65 32.87
N GLU A 265 -24.11 7.40 32.97
CA GLU A 265 -25.10 7.19 34.04
C GLU A 265 -25.82 5.85 33.92
N LEU A 266 -26.18 5.44 32.69
CA LEU A 266 -26.84 4.16 32.42
C LEU A 266 -25.92 2.96 32.66
N PHE A 267 -24.63 3.11 32.35
CA PHE A 267 -23.61 2.08 32.49
C PHE A 267 -22.58 2.43 33.59
N ASP A 268 -23.08 2.80 34.77
CA ASP A 268 -22.28 3.23 35.94
C ASP A 268 -21.30 2.17 36.49
N MET A 269 -21.38 0.95 35.98
CA MET A 269 -20.46 -0.15 36.25
C MET A 269 -19.05 0.10 35.67
N PHE A 270 -18.93 1.00 34.69
CA PHE A 270 -17.66 1.34 34.05
C PHE A 270 -17.26 2.78 34.42
N GLY A 271 -16.13 2.93 35.10
CA GLY A 271 -15.54 4.24 35.38
C GLY A 271 -14.76 4.75 34.16
N PRO A 272 -14.63 6.08 33.99
CA PRO A 272 -13.76 6.63 32.96
C PRO A 272 -12.32 6.18 33.16
N VAL A 273 -11.64 5.83 32.07
CA VAL A 273 -10.20 5.52 32.05
C VAL A 273 -9.45 6.80 31.73
N ALA A 274 -8.37 7.08 32.48
CA ALA A 274 -7.51 8.21 32.16
C ALA A 274 -6.72 7.93 30.88
N GLU A 275 -6.54 8.95 30.03
CA GLU A 275 -5.92 8.83 28.70
C GLU A 275 -4.56 8.14 28.75
N GLU A 276 -3.75 8.44 29.77
CA GLU A 276 -2.43 7.82 29.96
C GLU A 276 -2.45 6.31 30.26
N ASN A 277 -3.61 5.74 30.56
CA ASN A 277 -3.79 4.31 30.80
C ASN A 277 -4.42 3.59 29.58
N VAL A 278 -4.74 4.31 28.51
CA VAL A 278 -5.21 3.69 27.27
C VAL A 278 -4.01 3.05 26.57
N VAL A 279 -4.13 1.76 26.27
CA VAL A 279 -3.13 1.04 25.47
C VAL A 279 -3.45 1.30 24.01
N SER A 280 -2.61 2.08 23.33
CA SER A 280 -2.70 2.26 21.88
C SER A 280 -2.22 1.01 21.15
N ILE A 281 -2.80 0.75 19.98
CA ILE A 281 -2.29 -0.24 19.05
C ILE A 281 -1.15 0.42 18.25
N PRO A 282 0.02 -0.22 18.11
CA PRO A 282 1.11 0.34 17.32
C PRO A 282 0.66 0.78 15.92
N PRO A 283 1.09 1.94 15.42
CA PRO A 283 0.62 2.46 14.14
C PRO A 283 1.00 1.61 12.94
N VAL A 284 0.27 1.77 11.84
CA VAL A 284 0.50 1.09 10.55
C VAL A 284 1.90 1.33 9.97
N THR A 285 2.64 2.32 10.45
CA THR A 285 4.04 2.54 10.04
C THR A 285 4.97 1.39 10.46
N TYR A 286 4.59 0.60 11.47
CA TYR A 286 5.30 -0.61 11.89
C TYR A 286 4.81 -1.88 11.17
N ASP A 287 3.82 -1.79 10.27
CA ASP A 287 3.23 -2.93 9.59
C ASP A 287 3.90 -3.18 8.24
N HIS A 288 5.19 -3.47 8.28
CA HIS A 288 6.04 -3.56 7.11
C HIS A 288 6.83 -4.87 7.10
N VAL A 289 6.35 -5.85 6.35
CA VAL A 289 7.04 -7.11 6.07
C VAL A 289 7.20 -7.26 4.56
N VAL A 290 8.43 -7.01 4.11
CA VAL A 290 8.81 -7.05 2.69
C VAL A 290 9.11 -8.46 2.21
N SER A 291 9.05 -8.66 0.89
CA SER A 291 9.62 -9.86 0.29
C SER A 291 11.15 -9.83 0.42
N GLY A 292 11.72 -10.83 1.09
CA GLY A 292 13.16 -10.99 1.25
C GLY A 292 13.90 -11.29 -0.06
N PRO A 293 15.24 -11.35 -0.05
CA PRO A 293 16.06 -11.49 -1.26
C PRO A 293 15.80 -12.78 -2.05
N ASP A 294 15.46 -13.85 -1.35
CA ASP A 294 15.11 -15.15 -1.96
C ASP A 294 13.61 -15.26 -2.34
N GLY A 295 12.84 -14.19 -2.13
CA GLY A 295 11.39 -14.19 -2.21
C GLY A 295 10.75 -13.99 -0.82
N PRO A 296 9.41 -14.00 -0.75
CA PRO A 296 8.71 -13.83 0.50
C PRO A 296 8.86 -15.10 1.34
N GLU A 297 8.65 -14.98 2.66
CA GLU A 297 8.29 -16.13 3.48
C GLU A 297 6.88 -16.61 3.05
N GLN A 298 5.98 -17.00 3.96
CA GLN A 298 4.62 -17.31 3.54
C GLN A 298 3.84 -16.03 3.18
N PHE A 299 3.97 -15.00 4.02
CA PHE A 299 3.16 -13.78 3.93
C PHE A 299 4.04 -12.51 3.90
N ILE A 300 3.47 -11.47 3.28
CA ILE A 300 3.96 -10.09 3.28
C ILE A 300 2.76 -9.17 3.54
N THR A 301 3.03 -7.96 4.04
CA THR A 301 2.00 -6.97 4.38
C THR A 301 1.41 -6.28 3.15
N SER A 302 0.24 -5.67 3.32
CA SER A 302 -0.58 -5.04 2.28
C SER A 302 0.08 -3.85 1.59
N ASP A 303 1.00 -3.17 2.26
CA ASP A 303 1.80 -2.06 1.71
C ASP A 303 2.68 -2.49 0.52
N GLN A 304 3.04 -3.77 0.46
CA GLN A 304 3.71 -4.36 -0.71
C GLN A 304 2.78 -4.50 -1.93
N CYS A 305 1.46 -4.45 -1.71
CA CYS A 305 0.43 -4.51 -2.75
C CYS A 305 -0.08 -3.11 -3.13
N LEU A 306 -0.21 -2.19 -2.16
CA LEU A 306 -0.67 -0.79 -2.31
C LEU A 306 -0.05 -0.14 -3.55
N SER A 307 1.26 -0.24 -3.68
CA SER A 307 2.05 0.43 -4.73
C SER A 307 1.45 0.24 -6.13
N CYS A 308 0.99 -0.97 -6.44
CA CYS A 308 0.41 -1.32 -7.75
C CYS A 308 -1.11 -1.36 -7.71
N HIS A 309 -1.72 -1.83 -6.63
CA HIS A 309 -3.14 -2.16 -6.51
C HIS A 309 -3.97 -1.10 -5.80
N ASP A 310 -3.47 0.13 -5.74
CA ASP A 310 -4.19 1.28 -5.23
C ASP A 310 -4.69 2.25 -6.33
N GLY A 311 -5.44 3.28 -5.96
CA GLY A 311 -5.99 4.26 -6.88
C GLY A 311 -4.92 5.06 -7.60
N GLN A 312 -5.24 5.53 -8.79
CA GLN A 312 -4.41 6.46 -9.54
C GLN A 312 -5.19 7.70 -9.93
N THR A 313 -4.69 8.86 -9.55
CA THR A 313 -5.20 10.18 -9.92
C THR A 313 -4.46 10.74 -11.16
N PRO A 314 -4.93 11.85 -11.76
CA PRO A 314 -4.20 12.54 -12.83
C PRO A 314 -2.72 12.81 -12.48
N PRO A 315 -1.81 12.90 -13.48
CA PRO A 315 -2.08 13.03 -14.92
C PRO A 315 -2.17 11.70 -15.67
N PHE A 316 -1.85 10.58 -15.02
CA PHE A 316 -1.82 9.24 -15.64
C PHE A 316 -3.04 8.38 -15.29
N GLY A 317 -3.86 8.84 -14.34
CA GLY A 317 -5.20 8.36 -14.06
C GLY A 317 -6.30 9.24 -14.67
N PRO A 318 -7.57 9.05 -14.29
CA PRO A 318 -8.01 8.13 -13.25
C PRO A 318 -7.89 6.64 -13.62
N ASN A 319 -7.42 5.79 -12.71
CA ASN A 319 -7.53 4.32 -12.79
C ASN A 319 -7.84 3.77 -11.39
N MET A 320 -8.84 2.88 -11.28
CA MET A 320 -9.39 2.40 -10.00
C MET A 320 -9.82 3.52 -9.03
N TYR A 321 -10.04 4.71 -9.56
CA TYR A 321 -10.41 5.92 -8.83
C TYR A 321 -11.48 6.63 -9.65
N LEU A 322 -12.60 7.02 -9.04
CA LEU A 322 -13.69 7.69 -9.75
C LEU A 322 -13.90 9.09 -9.20
N MET A 323 -13.92 10.08 -10.09
CA MET A 323 -14.34 11.45 -9.78
C MET A 323 -15.83 11.58 -10.14
N PRO A 324 -16.76 11.70 -9.15
CA PRO A 324 -18.19 11.78 -9.46
C PRO A 324 -18.54 13.06 -10.26
N THR A 325 -17.90 14.18 -9.93
CA THR A 325 -17.98 15.48 -10.62
C THR A 325 -16.68 16.27 -10.42
N ASP A 326 -16.41 17.28 -11.23
CA ASP A 326 -15.21 18.14 -11.13
C ASP A 326 -15.08 18.85 -9.76
N ASP A 327 -16.18 19.00 -9.00
CA ASP A 327 -16.24 19.71 -7.72
C ASP A 327 -16.31 18.78 -6.49
N GLN A 328 -16.21 17.46 -6.65
CA GLN A 328 -16.25 16.49 -5.55
C GLN A 328 -14.92 15.74 -5.42
N GLU A 329 -14.55 15.40 -4.19
CA GLU A 329 -13.44 14.48 -3.94
C GLU A 329 -13.74 13.13 -4.59
N GLY A 330 -12.74 12.54 -5.23
CA GLY A 330 -12.92 11.25 -5.89
C GLY A 330 -12.91 10.10 -4.90
N VAL A 331 -13.53 9.00 -5.30
CA VAL A 331 -13.64 7.79 -4.51
C VAL A 331 -12.63 6.78 -5.00
N ASN A 332 -11.78 6.31 -4.09
CA ASN A 332 -10.83 5.24 -4.35
C ASN A 332 -11.55 3.88 -4.32
N LEU A 333 -11.68 3.25 -5.49
CA LEU A 333 -12.32 1.94 -5.67
C LEU A 333 -11.30 0.83 -5.91
N SER A 334 -10.02 1.09 -5.61
CA SER A 334 -8.95 0.12 -5.76
C SER A 334 -9.08 -1.02 -4.76
N PRO A 335 -8.53 -2.21 -5.07
CA PRO A 335 -8.49 -3.31 -4.11
C PRO A 335 -7.90 -2.90 -2.76
N TYR A 336 -6.78 -2.16 -2.75
CA TYR A 336 -6.17 -1.72 -1.50
C TYR A 336 -7.03 -0.69 -0.75
N GLY A 337 -7.46 0.37 -1.44
CA GLY A 337 -8.18 1.49 -0.83
C GLY A 337 -9.49 1.07 -0.17
N GLU A 338 -10.24 0.16 -0.79
CA GLU A 338 -11.47 -0.39 -0.18
C GLU A 338 -11.18 -1.41 0.91
N TRP A 339 -10.22 -2.32 0.69
CA TRP A 339 -9.86 -3.34 1.68
C TRP A 339 -9.37 -2.71 2.99
N ASN A 340 -8.57 -1.64 2.91
CA ASN A 340 -7.97 -0.97 4.06
C ASN A 340 -9.01 -0.46 5.07
N TRP A 341 -10.24 -0.15 4.60
CA TRP A 341 -11.37 0.28 5.43
C TRP A 341 -12.47 -0.76 5.58
N SER A 342 -12.25 -1.98 5.07
CA SER A 342 -13.09 -3.13 5.38
C SER A 342 -12.80 -3.64 6.80
N MET A 343 -13.75 -4.37 7.40
CA MET A 343 -13.46 -5.05 8.66
C MET A 343 -12.42 -6.18 8.52
N MET A 344 -12.07 -6.59 7.29
CA MET A 344 -10.98 -7.53 7.05
C MET A 344 -9.60 -6.86 7.21
N GLY A 345 -9.40 -5.69 6.60
CA GLY A 345 -8.17 -4.90 6.79
C GLY A 345 -8.02 -4.37 8.21
N LEU A 346 -9.15 -4.09 8.88
CA LEU A 346 -9.17 -3.59 10.26
C LEU A 346 -9.15 -4.70 11.32
N ALA A 347 -9.19 -5.98 10.93
CA ALA A 347 -9.41 -7.11 11.85
C ALA A 347 -8.36 -7.22 12.97
N GLY A 348 -7.09 -6.94 12.66
CA GLY A 348 -5.99 -6.96 13.64
C GLY A 348 -6.05 -5.80 14.64
N ARG A 349 -6.80 -4.75 14.30
CA ARG A 349 -6.91 -3.49 15.04
C ARG A 349 -8.30 -3.27 15.64
N ASP A 350 -9.23 -4.21 15.48
CA ASP A 350 -10.63 -4.06 15.88
C ASP A 350 -10.78 -4.02 17.42
N PRO A 351 -11.14 -2.86 18.00
CA PRO A 351 -11.27 -2.74 19.46
C PRO A 351 -12.43 -3.57 20.04
N ILE A 352 -13.45 -3.89 19.23
CA ILE A 352 -14.57 -4.74 19.66
C ILE A 352 -14.09 -6.19 19.84
N PHE A 353 -13.27 -6.65 18.90
CA PHE A 353 -12.61 -7.96 18.99
C PHE A 353 -11.69 -8.04 20.20
N HIS A 354 -10.79 -7.07 20.37
CA HIS A 354 -9.84 -7.06 21.49
C HIS A 354 -10.56 -7.04 22.85
N ALA A 355 -11.64 -6.27 22.99
CA ALA A 355 -12.44 -6.26 24.21
C ALA A 355 -13.14 -7.60 24.49
N GLN A 356 -13.64 -8.29 23.45
CA GLN A 356 -14.19 -9.63 23.60
C GLN A 356 -13.11 -10.64 23.99
N LEU A 357 -11.94 -10.58 23.34
CA LEU A 357 -10.81 -11.47 23.61
C LEU A 357 -10.33 -11.33 25.06
N GLU A 358 -10.16 -10.10 25.54
CA GLU A 358 -9.81 -9.81 26.93
C GLU A 358 -10.83 -10.37 27.91
N SER A 359 -12.12 -10.29 27.57
CA SER A 359 -13.20 -10.86 28.38
C SER A 359 -13.11 -12.39 28.46
N GLU A 360 -12.87 -13.07 27.33
CA GLU A 360 -12.68 -14.53 27.29
C GLU A 360 -11.46 -14.97 28.10
N VAL A 361 -10.33 -14.26 27.97
CA VAL A 361 -9.10 -14.50 28.74
C VAL A 361 -9.34 -14.30 30.24
N ALA A 362 -10.08 -13.27 30.63
CA ALA A 362 -10.41 -12.99 32.02
C ALA A 362 -11.32 -14.06 32.64
N ILE A 363 -12.29 -14.58 31.87
CA ILE A 363 -13.21 -15.65 32.32
C ILE A 363 -12.47 -17.00 32.41
N HIS A 364 -11.61 -17.30 31.44
CA HIS A 364 -10.93 -18.59 31.28
C HIS A 364 -9.44 -18.52 31.67
N SER A 365 -9.15 -17.98 32.86
CA SER A 365 -7.79 -17.69 33.32
C SER A 365 -6.98 -18.88 33.87
N SER A 366 -7.36 -20.12 33.57
CA SER A 366 -6.78 -21.32 34.20
C SER A 366 -5.86 -22.11 33.27
N GLY A 367 -4.66 -22.45 33.73
CA GLY A 367 -3.68 -23.18 32.92
C GLY A 367 -3.31 -22.38 31.67
N ASP A 368 -3.14 -23.07 30.54
CA ASP A 368 -2.74 -22.46 29.26
C ASP A 368 -3.96 -22.01 28.42
N LEU A 369 -5.15 -21.92 29.01
CA LEU A 369 -6.37 -21.50 28.31
C LEU A 369 -6.29 -20.06 27.79
N PRO A 370 -5.77 -19.06 28.53
CA PRO A 370 -5.58 -17.71 28.00
C PRO A 370 -4.84 -17.68 26.68
N GLU A 371 -3.73 -18.42 26.59
CA GLU A 371 -2.88 -18.49 25.40
C GLU A 371 -3.55 -19.32 24.30
N THR A 372 -4.22 -20.43 24.66
CA THR A 372 -4.97 -21.25 23.71
C THR A 372 -6.10 -20.48 23.03
N ILE A 373 -6.85 -19.69 23.80
CA ILE A 373 -7.96 -18.87 23.30
C ILE A 373 -7.44 -17.81 22.33
N GLN A 374 -6.45 -17.03 22.75
CA GLN A 374 -5.84 -16.00 21.90
C GLN A 374 -5.32 -16.59 20.58
N ASN A 375 -4.54 -17.65 20.66
CA ASN A 375 -3.99 -18.30 19.46
C ASN A 375 -5.08 -18.81 18.51
N LEU A 376 -6.20 -19.31 19.06
CA LEU A 376 -7.34 -19.76 18.27
C LEU A 376 -8.05 -18.59 17.58
N CYS A 377 -8.30 -17.49 18.31
CA CYS A 377 -8.94 -16.30 17.79
C CYS A 377 -8.12 -15.62 16.68
N PHE A 378 -6.79 -15.58 16.83
CA PHE A 378 -5.90 -15.00 15.82
C PHE A 378 -5.78 -15.81 14.54
N ARG A 379 -6.31 -17.05 14.48
CA ARG A 379 -6.49 -17.78 13.20
C ARG A 379 -7.39 -17.05 12.21
N CYS A 380 -8.24 -16.14 12.69
CA CYS A 380 -9.15 -15.33 11.87
C CYS A 380 -8.86 -13.82 11.99
N HIS A 381 -8.45 -13.30 13.15
CA HIS A 381 -8.30 -11.85 13.36
C HIS A 381 -6.90 -11.28 13.11
N GLY A 382 -5.86 -12.12 13.08
CA GLY A 382 -4.46 -11.72 12.85
C GLY A 382 -3.72 -12.82 12.07
N VAL A 383 -4.36 -13.27 10.99
CA VAL A 383 -4.12 -14.58 10.38
C VAL A 383 -2.70 -14.76 9.88
N MET A 384 -2.14 -13.75 9.22
CA MET A 384 -0.78 -13.85 8.68
C MET A 384 0.25 -13.98 9.79
N GLY A 385 0.17 -13.14 10.83
CA GLY A 385 1.10 -13.18 11.95
C GLY A 385 1.02 -14.49 12.72
N GLN A 386 -0.19 -14.93 13.03
CA GLN A 386 -0.46 -16.19 13.71
C GLN A 386 0.06 -17.41 12.92
N ARG A 387 -0.16 -17.44 11.60
CA ARG A 387 0.28 -18.55 10.75
C ARG A 387 1.77 -18.55 10.50
N GLN A 388 2.37 -17.39 10.19
CA GLN A 388 3.82 -17.28 10.02
C GLN A 388 4.53 -17.67 11.32
N PHE A 389 4.01 -17.23 12.48
CA PHE A 389 4.52 -17.65 13.79
C PHE A 389 4.48 -19.17 13.95
N HIS A 390 3.38 -19.85 13.60
CA HIS A 390 3.32 -21.31 13.69
C HIS A 390 4.17 -22.07 12.67
N ILE A 391 4.48 -21.46 11.52
CA ILE A 391 5.42 -22.02 10.54
C ILE A 391 6.83 -22.03 11.15
N ASP A 392 7.20 -20.95 11.83
CA ASP A 392 8.55 -20.74 12.34
C ASP A 392 8.77 -21.33 13.75
N GLU A 393 7.78 -21.19 14.64
CA GLU A 393 7.79 -21.54 16.07
C GLU A 393 6.74 -22.62 16.39
N ALA A 394 6.89 -23.79 15.76
CA ALA A 394 5.92 -24.87 15.84
C ALA A 394 5.66 -25.35 17.30
N GLY A 395 4.41 -25.20 17.74
CA GLY A 395 3.93 -25.69 19.04
C GLY A 395 3.81 -24.62 20.13
N GLU A 396 4.23 -23.38 19.86
CA GLU A 396 4.03 -22.23 20.73
C GLU A 396 2.68 -21.53 20.46
N TYR A 397 2.28 -20.62 21.34
CA TYR A 397 1.04 -19.85 21.20
C TYR A 397 1.31 -18.44 20.69
N PHE A 398 0.54 -18.00 19.70
CA PHE A 398 0.49 -16.60 19.31
C PHE A 398 -0.52 -15.84 20.19
N THR A 399 -0.09 -14.74 20.81
CA THR A 399 -0.86 -14.00 21.81
C THR A 399 -0.90 -12.50 21.52
N GLN A 400 -1.85 -11.79 22.14
CA GLN A 400 -2.14 -10.37 21.86
C GLN A 400 -0.94 -9.45 22.17
N ASP A 401 -0.07 -9.82 23.12
CA ASP A 401 1.14 -9.07 23.46
C ASP A 401 2.15 -9.01 22.31
N ILE A 402 2.15 -9.99 21.40
CA ILE A 402 2.99 -9.96 20.20
C ILE A 402 2.64 -8.74 19.34
N LEU A 403 1.35 -8.36 19.24
CA LEU A 403 0.92 -7.20 18.45
C LEU A 403 1.48 -5.88 18.97
N GLN A 404 2.01 -5.82 20.20
CA GLN A 404 2.59 -4.61 20.78
C GLN A 404 4.09 -4.45 20.46
N ILE A 405 4.70 -5.42 19.79
CA ILE A 405 6.11 -5.39 19.43
C ILE A 405 6.32 -4.49 18.21
N THR A 406 7.18 -3.49 18.38
CA THR A 406 7.56 -2.51 17.35
C THR A 406 9.07 -2.38 17.17
N ASP A 407 9.86 -2.97 18.06
CA ASP A 407 11.32 -2.99 17.96
C ASP A 407 11.72 -3.92 16.80
N PRO A 408 12.30 -3.41 15.70
CA PRO A 408 12.65 -4.23 14.55
C PRO A 408 13.73 -5.28 14.87
N ASP A 409 14.49 -5.12 15.95
CA ASP A 409 15.49 -6.11 16.40
C ASP A 409 14.84 -7.28 17.16
N ASP A 410 13.56 -7.17 17.54
CA ASP A 410 12.82 -8.27 18.17
C ASP A 410 12.41 -9.31 17.11
N PRO A 411 12.74 -10.61 17.30
CA PRO A 411 12.42 -11.65 16.32
C PRO A 411 10.91 -11.83 16.07
N HIS A 412 10.05 -11.33 16.97
CA HIS A 412 8.60 -11.40 16.81
C HIS A 412 7.98 -10.17 16.13
N ALA A 413 8.77 -9.12 15.85
CA ALA A 413 8.27 -7.90 15.22
C ALA A 413 7.56 -8.16 13.88
N LYS A 414 8.09 -9.09 13.06
CA LYS A 414 7.47 -9.48 11.79
C LYS A 414 6.08 -10.11 11.97
N TYR A 415 5.89 -10.94 13.01
CA TYR A 415 4.58 -11.55 13.26
C TYR A 415 3.58 -10.51 13.78
N ALA A 416 4.07 -9.54 14.56
CA ALA A 416 3.28 -8.41 15.03
C ALA A 416 2.76 -7.56 13.87
N ALA A 417 3.65 -7.18 12.94
CA ALA A 417 3.32 -6.44 11.72
C ALA A 417 2.28 -7.19 10.86
N LEU A 418 2.53 -8.47 10.58
CA LEU A 418 1.60 -9.32 9.82
C LEU A 418 0.23 -9.48 10.50
N ALA A 419 0.17 -9.53 11.83
CA ALA A 419 -1.10 -9.67 12.55
C ALA A 419 -1.91 -8.37 12.58
N ARG A 420 -1.26 -7.20 12.72
CA ARG A 420 -1.93 -5.89 12.72
C ARG A 420 -2.50 -5.51 11.35
N ASP A 421 -1.90 -6.01 10.27
CA ASP A 421 -2.39 -5.90 8.88
C ASP A 421 -3.66 -6.76 8.60
N GLY A 422 -4.20 -7.43 9.62
CA GLY A 422 -5.52 -8.07 9.59
C GLY A 422 -5.62 -9.28 8.65
N ILE A 423 -6.77 -9.40 7.97
CA ILE A 423 -7.02 -10.42 6.94
C ILE A 423 -6.63 -9.79 5.59
N SER A 424 -5.34 -9.85 5.28
CA SER A 424 -4.71 -9.14 4.15
C SER A 424 -4.66 -9.93 2.85
N CYS A 425 -4.17 -9.28 1.79
CA CYS A 425 -4.15 -9.75 0.41
C CYS A 425 -3.55 -11.17 0.28
N THR A 426 -2.40 -11.40 0.91
CA THR A 426 -1.68 -12.67 0.79
C THR A 426 -2.34 -13.82 1.54
N VAL A 427 -3.26 -13.57 2.47
CA VAL A 427 -4.09 -14.63 3.05
C VAL A 427 -5.06 -15.14 2.00
N CYS A 428 -5.99 -14.28 1.57
CA CYS A 428 -7.11 -14.67 0.70
C CYS A 428 -6.63 -15.15 -0.67
N HIS A 429 -5.62 -14.49 -1.23
CA HIS A 429 -5.10 -14.83 -2.54
C HIS A 429 -4.10 -16.01 -2.51
N GLN A 430 -3.79 -16.61 -1.36
CA GLN A 430 -2.99 -17.85 -1.31
C GLN A 430 -3.81 -19.09 -0.92
N ILE A 431 -5.07 -18.93 -0.51
CA ILE A 431 -5.92 -20.06 -0.12
C ILE A 431 -6.10 -21.01 -1.31
N VAL A 432 -5.84 -22.30 -1.08
CA VAL A 432 -5.99 -23.35 -2.10
C VAL A 432 -7.33 -24.08 -1.98
N ASP A 433 -7.82 -24.57 -3.11
CA ASP A 433 -8.93 -25.53 -3.14
C ASP A 433 -8.39 -26.95 -2.99
N ASP A 434 -8.13 -27.33 -1.75
CA ASP A 434 -7.65 -28.66 -1.36
C ASP A 434 -8.72 -29.76 -1.47
N LYS A 435 -9.96 -29.40 -1.84
CA LYS A 435 -11.15 -30.27 -1.88
C LYS A 435 -11.44 -30.97 -0.55
N GLN A 436 -10.92 -30.47 0.57
CA GLN A 436 -11.20 -31.00 1.89
C GLN A 436 -12.69 -30.81 2.24
N PRO A 437 -13.30 -31.72 3.01
CA PRO A 437 -14.63 -31.51 3.58
C PRO A 437 -14.70 -30.20 4.37
N LEU A 438 -15.85 -29.51 4.35
CA LEU A 438 -16.04 -28.24 5.08
C LEU A 438 -15.64 -28.33 6.56
N GLN A 439 -16.00 -29.42 7.23
CA GLN A 439 -15.69 -29.69 8.64
C GLN A 439 -14.19 -29.62 8.97
N ASP A 440 -13.31 -29.87 7.99
CA ASP A 440 -11.87 -29.96 8.20
C ASP A 440 -11.19 -28.58 8.03
N ILE A 441 -11.89 -27.61 7.42
CA ILE A 441 -11.39 -26.25 7.18
C ILE A 441 -12.07 -25.17 8.05
N LEU A 442 -12.99 -25.57 8.94
CA LEU A 442 -13.71 -24.67 9.85
C LEU A 442 -12.77 -23.93 10.79
N THR A 443 -13.21 -22.78 11.30
CA THR A 443 -12.45 -22.01 12.31
C THR A 443 -11.05 -21.65 11.79
N GLY A 444 -10.99 -21.16 10.55
CA GLY A 444 -9.77 -20.68 9.91
C GLY A 444 -8.74 -21.77 9.61
N GLN A 445 -9.13 -23.03 9.42
CA GLN A 445 -8.22 -24.17 9.16
C GLN A 445 -7.99 -24.46 7.66
N PHE A 446 -8.09 -23.43 6.82
CA PHE A 446 -7.83 -23.56 5.38
C PHE A 446 -6.33 -23.73 5.09
N ASP A 447 -6.01 -24.35 3.95
CA ASP A 447 -4.65 -24.44 3.45
C ASP A 447 -4.29 -23.25 2.55
N VAL A 448 -3.02 -22.85 2.57
CA VAL A 448 -2.45 -21.87 1.64
C VAL A 448 -1.34 -22.51 0.82
N SER A 449 -1.10 -22.00 -0.39
CA SER A 449 -0.01 -22.49 -1.23
C SER A 449 1.34 -22.12 -0.61
N PRO A 450 2.22 -23.08 -0.29
CA PRO A 450 3.53 -22.76 0.28
C PRO A 450 4.46 -22.13 -0.77
N PRO A 451 5.40 -21.27 -0.37
CA PRO A 451 6.41 -20.71 -1.27
C PRO A 451 7.13 -21.79 -2.05
N GLY A 452 7.26 -21.60 -3.37
CA GLY A 452 7.93 -22.55 -4.24
C GLY A 452 7.16 -23.83 -4.56
N ALA A 453 5.87 -23.94 -4.18
CA ALA A 453 5.05 -25.13 -4.44
C ALA A 453 4.91 -25.45 -5.94
N ASP A 454 4.57 -24.43 -6.74
CA ASP A 454 4.34 -24.58 -8.17
C ASP A 454 5.61 -24.30 -8.99
N GLU A 455 6.42 -23.33 -8.57
CA GLU A 455 7.64 -22.91 -9.26
C GLU A 455 8.73 -22.52 -8.24
N PRO A 456 9.92 -23.17 -8.25
CA PRO A 456 10.98 -22.87 -7.28
C PRO A 456 11.36 -21.38 -7.27
N GLY A 457 11.36 -20.78 -6.08
CA GLY A 457 11.71 -19.36 -5.89
C GLY A 457 10.57 -18.38 -6.16
N LEU A 458 9.35 -18.87 -6.44
CA LEU A 458 8.15 -18.04 -6.55
C LEU A 458 7.02 -18.55 -5.65
N SER A 459 6.33 -17.61 -5.00
CA SER A 459 5.07 -17.88 -4.30
C SER A 459 3.89 -17.67 -5.25
N THR A 460 2.89 -18.55 -5.21
CA THR A 460 1.70 -18.43 -6.06
C THR A 460 0.67 -17.52 -5.40
N ILE A 461 0.09 -16.61 -6.18
CA ILE A 461 -1.03 -15.76 -5.74
C ILE A 461 -2.19 -15.91 -6.75
N TYR A 462 -3.39 -16.19 -6.27
CA TYR A 462 -4.53 -16.55 -7.09
C TYR A 462 -5.41 -15.35 -7.43
N GLY A 463 -5.95 -15.28 -8.63
CA GLY A 463 -6.91 -14.25 -9.05
C GLY A 463 -8.01 -14.83 -9.95
N PRO A 464 -9.10 -14.10 -10.21
CA PRO A 464 -10.21 -14.65 -10.98
C PRO A 464 -9.97 -14.65 -12.51
N PHE A 465 -8.99 -13.87 -12.99
CA PHE A 465 -8.79 -13.61 -14.40
C PHE A 465 -7.76 -14.52 -15.05
N ASP A 466 -8.07 -14.98 -16.26
CA ASP A 466 -7.14 -15.70 -17.14
C ASP A 466 -5.99 -14.80 -17.60
N ASP A 467 -4.86 -15.42 -17.89
CA ASP A 467 -3.66 -14.78 -18.45
C ASP A 467 -3.24 -13.48 -17.71
N PRO A 468 -3.00 -13.53 -16.39
CA PRO A 468 -2.51 -12.37 -15.66
C PRO A 468 -1.10 -11.99 -16.10
N LEU A 469 -0.79 -10.69 -16.14
CA LEU A 469 0.57 -10.20 -16.37
C LEU A 469 1.44 -10.55 -15.16
N THR A 470 2.53 -11.30 -15.35
CA THR A 470 3.29 -11.86 -14.22
C THR A 470 4.53 -11.05 -13.84
N ARG A 471 5.21 -10.45 -14.83
CA ARG A 471 6.55 -9.87 -14.66
C ARG A 471 6.65 -8.93 -13.46
N PRO A 472 5.78 -7.90 -13.29
CA PRO A 472 5.98 -6.95 -12.20
C PRO A 472 6.07 -7.60 -10.82
N MET A 473 5.13 -8.50 -10.50
CA MET A 473 5.11 -9.22 -9.22
C MET A 473 6.23 -10.24 -9.07
N GLN A 474 6.64 -10.88 -10.17
CA GLN A 474 7.73 -11.86 -10.15
C GLN A 474 9.06 -11.18 -9.81
N GLU A 475 9.30 -10.03 -10.44
CA GLU A 475 10.52 -9.25 -10.23
C GLU A 475 10.53 -8.61 -8.85
N THR A 476 9.46 -7.93 -8.42
CA THR A 476 9.47 -7.15 -7.16
C THR A 476 9.19 -7.96 -5.91
N LEU A 477 8.28 -8.94 -5.99
CA LEU A 477 7.76 -9.65 -4.82
C LEU A 477 8.13 -11.13 -4.81
N GLY A 478 8.70 -11.66 -5.90
CA GLY A 478 8.92 -13.11 -6.01
C GLY A 478 7.59 -13.87 -6.01
N MET A 479 6.54 -13.26 -6.53
CA MET A 479 5.20 -13.83 -6.58
C MET A 479 4.71 -13.96 -8.01
N LYS A 480 3.93 -15.02 -8.29
CA LYS A 480 3.36 -15.29 -9.60
C LYS A 480 1.84 -15.28 -9.53
N PRO A 481 1.15 -14.34 -10.20
CA PRO A 481 -0.30 -14.37 -10.30
C PRO A 481 -0.76 -15.53 -11.19
N VAL A 482 -1.78 -16.25 -10.73
CA VAL A 482 -2.35 -17.44 -11.40
C VAL A 482 -3.87 -17.39 -11.32
N GLN A 483 -4.57 -17.76 -12.40
CA GLN A 483 -6.02 -17.85 -12.38
C GLN A 483 -6.50 -19.00 -11.46
N SER A 484 -7.57 -18.75 -10.71
CA SER A 484 -8.26 -19.79 -9.92
C SER A 484 -9.77 -19.53 -9.90
N ASP A 485 -10.57 -20.55 -10.24
CA ASP A 485 -12.02 -20.49 -10.09
C ASP A 485 -12.44 -20.45 -8.61
N TYR A 486 -11.62 -21.00 -7.71
CA TYR A 486 -11.95 -21.12 -6.29
C TYR A 486 -12.13 -19.77 -5.61
N ILE A 487 -11.35 -18.76 -6.02
CA ILE A 487 -11.41 -17.41 -5.45
C ILE A 487 -12.77 -16.74 -5.67
N GLN A 488 -13.55 -17.23 -6.63
CA GLN A 488 -14.89 -16.74 -6.97
C GLN A 488 -16.01 -17.51 -6.23
N THR A 489 -15.68 -18.51 -5.42
CA THR A 489 -16.66 -19.36 -4.72
C THR A 489 -16.89 -18.91 -3.27
N SER A 490 -18.13 -19.02 -2.78
CA SER A 490 -18.48 -18.73 -1.39
C SER A 490 -17.67 -19.57 -0.38
N ARG A 491 -17.21 -20.74 -0.80
CA ARG A 491 -16.38 -21.66 -0.02
C ARG A 491 -15.10 -21.02 0.49
N LEU A 492 -14.51 -20.09 -0.26
CA LEU A 492 -13.36 -19.30 0.17
C LEU A 492 -13.62 -18.60 1.52
N CYS A 493 -14.82 -18.03 1.67
CA CYS A 493 -15.25 -17.34 2.88
C CYS A 493 -15.65 -18.31 4.00
N GLY A 494 -16.05 -19.54 3.65
CA GLY A 494 -16.69 -20.49 4.56
C GLY A 494 -15.83 -20.95 5.74
N SER A 495 -14.50 -20.94 5.60
CA SER A 495 -13.55 -21.32 6.65
C SER A 495 -13.53 -20.34 7.83
N CYS A 496 -13.63 -19.04 7.56
CA CYS A 496 -13.72 -17.98 8.57
C CYS A 496 -15.18 -17.66 8.94
N HIS A 497 -16.15 -17.93 8.07
CA HIS A 497 -17.58 -17.67 8.32
C HIS A 497 -18.37 -18.90 8.79
N THR A 498 -17.67 -19.90 9.32
CA THR A 498 -18.24 -21.03 10.07
C THR A 498 -17.31 -21.36 11.23
N ILE A 499 -17.67 -20.89 12.42
CA ILE A 499 -16.82 -20.92 13.61
C ILE A 499 -17.35 -21.97 14.58
N TYR A 500 -16.60 -23.06 14.75
CA TYR A 500 -16.88 -24.16 15.66
C TYR A 500 -15.82 -24.21 16.75
N LEU A 501 -16.21 -23.99 18.00
CA LEU A 501 -15.30 -23.74 19.12
C LEU A 501 -15.50 -24.72 20.28
N PRO A 502 -14.44 -25.01 21.04
CA PRO A 502 -14.56 -25.64 22.34
C PRO A 502 -15.30 -24.73 23.34
N ILE A 503 -16.13 -25.33 24.18
CA ILE A 503 -16.82 -24.66 25.28
C ILE A 503 -16.19 -25.08 26.59
N TYR A 504 -15.72 -24.11 27.37
CA TYR A 504 -15.20 -24.31 28.71
C TYR A 504 -16.19 -23.84 29.77
N ASP A 505 -16.25 -24.53 30.90
CA ASP A 505 -16.97 -24.03 32.06
C ASP A 505 -16.14 -23.01 32.86
N ALA A 506 -16.73 -22.41 33.89
CA ALA A 506 -16.05 -21.43 34.76
C ALA A 506 -14.86 -22.02 35.57
N LYS A 507 -14.60 -23.33 35.48
CA LYS A 507 -13.43 -24.00 36.07
C LYS A 507 -12.37 -24.35 35.02
N GLY A 508 -12.56 -23.92 33.77
CA GLY A 508 -11.68 -24.23 32.65
C GLY A 508 -11.81 -25.68 32.16
N GLN A 509 -12.90 -26.39 32.48
CA GLN A 509 -13.10 -27.75 31.98
C GLN A 509 -13.83 -27.71 30.65
N LEU A 510 -13.30 -28.42 29.65
CA LEU A 510 -13.98 -28.63 28.37
C LEU A 510 -15.27 -29.40 28.60
N VAL A 511 -16.42 -28.79 28.28
CA VAL A 511 -17.75 -29.37 28.46
C VAL A 511 -18.44 -29.71 27.14
N GLY A 512 -17.91 -29.23 26.01
CA GLY A 512 -18.46 -29.52 24.70
C GLY A 512 -17.77 -28.72 23.60
N ASN A 513 -18.36 -28.75 22.41
CA ASN A 513 -18.06 -27.83 21.33
C ASN A 513 -19.39 -27.40 20.71
N ASP A 514 -19.47 -26.18 20.20
CA ASP A 514 -20.65 -25.68 19.50
C ASP A 514 -20.25 -24.63 18.46
N PHE A 515 -21.19 -24.26 17.61
CA PHE A 515 -21.00 -23.19 16.65
C PHE A 515 -21.19 -21.83 17.32
N GLU A 516 -20.17 -20.97 17.24
CA GLU A 516 -20.28 -19.55 17.57
C GLU A 516 -20.92 -18.78 16.42
N GLN A 517 -20.54 -19.12 15.18
CA GLN A 517 -21.00 -18.47 13.96
C GLN A 517 -21.29 -19.49 12.86
N THR A 518 -22.41 -19.32 12.17
CA THR A 518 -22.91 -20.26 11.15
C THR A 518 -23.27 -19.60 9.83
N THR A 519 -22.73 -18.42 9.52
CA THR A 519 -23.14 -17.60 8.36
C THR A 519 -23.08 -18.36 7.04
N TYR A 520 -21.99 -19.07 6.76
CA TYR A 520 -21.89 -19.84 5.53
C TYR A 520 -22.84 -21.04 5.52
N LEU A 521 -23.09 -21.70 6.67
CA LEU A 521 -24.10 -22.76 6.77
C LEU A 521 -25.53 -22.24 6.60
N GLU A 522 -25.83 -21.04 7.09
CA GLU A 522 -27.11 -20.36 6.85
C GLU A 522 -27.28 -20.06 5.36
N TRP A 523 -26.22 -19.61 4.69
CA TRP A 523 -26.20 -19.40 3.25
C TRP A 523 -26.44 -20.67 2.46
N LEU A 524 -25.80 -21.78 2.84
CA LEU A 524 -26.05 -23.10 2.25
C LEU A 524 -27.51 -23.55 2.35
N ASN A 525 -28.27 -23.05 3.33
CA ASN A 525 -29.69 -23.35 3.51
C ASN A 525 -30.63 -22.31 2.90
N SER A 526 -30.09 -21.33 2.16
CA SER A 526 -30.86 -20.24 1.56
C SER A 526 -31.21 -20.50 0.09
N ALA A 527 -32.01 -19.60 -0.50
CA ALA A 527 -32.24 -19.56 -1.93
C ALA A 527 -30.99 -19.20 -2.74
N TYR A 528 -29.94 -18.66 -2.09
CA TYR A 528 -28.77 -18.08 -2.74
C TYR A 528 -27.63 -19.08 -2.94
N GLN A 529 -27.67 -20.23 -2.29
CA GLN A 529 -26.56 -21.19 -2.36
C GLN A 529 -26.23 -21.64 -3.79
N THR A 530 -24.93 -21.71 -4.09
CA THR A 530 -24.39 -22.08 -5.41
C THR A 530 -23.56 -23.36 -5.39
N GLU A 531 -23.39 -24.02 -4.24
CA GLU A 531 -22.41 -25.10 -4.06
C GLU A 531 -23.01 -26.51 -4.00
N PHE A 532 -24.22 -26.68 -3.47
CA PHE A 532 -24.85 -27.98 -3.27
C PHE A 532 -26.19 -28.08 -4.02
N GLY A 533 -26.11 -27.78 -5.32
CA GLY A 533 -27.23 -27.72 -6.27
C GLY A 533 -27.98 -26.40 -6.12
N GLU A 534 -27.90 -25.52 -7.12
CA GLU A 534 -28.35 -24.13 -7.03
C GLU A 534 -29.71 -23.95 -6.35
N GLY A 535 -29.76 -22.96 -5.44
CA GLY A 535 -31.00 -22.49 -4.85
C GLY A 535 -31.92 -21.81 -5.88
N SER A 536 -33.07 -21.31 -5.42
CA SER A 536 -34.05 -20.69 -6.32
C SER A 536 -33.66 -19.29 -6.83
N ASP A 537 -32.65 -18.66 -6.24
CA ASP A 537 -32.10 -17.34 -6.62
C ASP A 537 -30.57 -17.32 -6.38
N PRO A 538 -29.78 -18.09 -7.14
CA PRO A 538 -28.37 -18.36 -6.81
C PRO A 538 -27.50 -17.10 -6.83
N LYS A 539 -26.76 -16.85 -5.74
CA LYS A 539 -25.80 -15.76 -5.54
C LYS A 539 -24.67 -16.21 -4.60
N SER A 540 -23.41 -16.09 -5.02
CA SER A 540 -22.26 -16.32 -4.14
C SER A 540 -22.11 -15.21 -3.10
N CYS A 541 -21.27 -15.44 -2.09
CA CYS A 541 -20.87 -14.41 -1.12
C CYS A 541 -20.28 -13.19 -1.85
N GLN A 542 -19.41 -13.43 -2.84
CA GLN A 542 -18.77 -12.40 -3.64
C GLN A 542 -19.78 -11.58 -4.45
N ASN A 543 -20.87 -12.19 -4.96
CA ASN A 543 -21.87 -11.45 -5.73
C ASN A 543 -22.52 -10.31 -4.92
N CYS A 544 -22.62 -10.44 -3.60
CA CYS A 544 -23.18 -9.39 -2.73
C CYS A 544 -22.10 -8.56 -2.02
N HIS A 545 -21.00 -9.16 -1.58
CA HIS A 545 -19.99 -8.49 -0.73
C HIS A 545 -18.76 -7.99 -1.48
N MET A 546 -18.62 -8.33 -2.77
CA MET A 546 -17.54 -7.89 -3.66
C MET A 546 -18.16 -7.50 -5.01
N THR A 547 -19.09 -6.54 -4.97
CA THR A 547 -19.85 -6.16 -6.17
C THR A 547 -18.93 -5.63 -7.26
N ASN A 548 -19.37 -5.72 -8.51
CA ASN A 548 -18.61 -5.27 -9.67
C ASN A 548 -19.07 -3.91 -10.19
N ASP A 549 -19.81 -3.16 -9.37
CA ASP A 549 -20.41 -1.89 -9.70
C ASP A 549 -20.29 -0.87 -8.56
N TYR A 550 -20.43 0.41 -8.92
CA TYR A 550 -20.53 1.52 -7.99
C TYR A 550 -21.61 2.50 -8.47
N HIS A 551 -22.69 2.67 -7.69
CA HIS A 551 -23.88 3.46 -8.05
C HIS A 551 -24.41 3.13 -9.46
N ASP A 552 -24.69 1.85 -9.70
CA ASP A 552 -25.19 1.31 -10.98
C ASP A 552 -24.22 1.45 -12.18
N GLN A 553 -22.96 1.85 -11.95
CA GLN A 553 -21.91 1.84 -12.96
C GLN A 553 -21.06 0.57 -12.84
N GLU A 554 -21.13 -0.31 -13.84
CA GLU A 554 -20.22 -1.45 -13.96
C GLU A 554 -18.75 -0.99 -13.99
N LEU A 555 -17.91 -1.66 -13.21
CA LEU A 555 -16.50 -1.34 -13.07
C LEU A 555 -15.65 -2.22 -13.98
N ALA A 556 -14.74 -1.57 -14.70
CA ALA A 556 -13.71 -2.22 -15.49
C ALA A 556 -12.43 -1.39 -15.42
N PHE A 557 -11.36 -2.00 -14.92
CA PHE A 557 -10.09 -1.31 -14.68
C PHE A 557 -8.91 -2.15 -15.15
N ARG A 558 -7.76 -1.48 -15.34
CA ARG A 558 -6.47 -2.16 -15.21
C ARG A 558 -6.27 -2.40 -13.71
N ILE A 559 -6.22 -3.66 -13.27
CA ILE A 559 -6.15 -4.04 -11.84
C ILE A 559 -4.71 -3.94 -11.32
N ALA A 560 -3.94 -2.99 -11.83
CA ALA A 560 -2.64 -2.59 -11.34
C ALA A 560 -2.29 -1.26 -12.02
N ASN A 561 -1.33 -0.55 -11.45
CA ASN A 561 -0.72 0.61 -12.07
C ASN A 561 0.78 0.35 -12.21
N ILE A 562 1.28 0.35 -13.43
CA ILE A 562 2.70 0.18 -13.74
C ILE A 562 3.10 1.12 -14.88
N GLN A 563 4.40 1.33 -15.10
CA GLN A 563 4.92 2.13 -16.23
C GLN A 563 4.70 1.37 -17.55
N ASP A 564 3.49 1.47 -18.09
CA ASP A 564 3.07 0.89 -19.37
C ASP A 564 3.12 1.95 -20.51
N GLN A 565 2.55 1.62 -21.67
CA GLN A 565 2.47 2.49 -22.85
C GLN A 565 1.63 3.77 -22.66
N THR A 566 0.89 3.89 -21.56
CA THR A 566 0.09 5.08 -21.23
C THR A 566 0.90 6.14 -20.49
N TYR A 567 2.10 5.79 -20.01
CA TYR A 567 3.06 6.72 -19.42
C TYR A 567 4.01 7.29 -20.49
N PRO A 568 4.74 8.38 -20.18
CA PRO A 568 5.78 8.90 -21.07
C PRO A 568 6.85 7.86 -21.40
N GLU A 569 7.37 7.93 -22.62
CA GLU A 569 8.41 7.03 -23.14
C GLU A 569 9.66 7.04 -22.25
N ALA A 570 10.00 5.89 -21.64
CA ALA A 570 11.20 5.73 -20.84
C ALA A 570 12.25 4.86 -21.56
N ASP A 571 13.52 5.23 -21.42
CA ASP A 571 14.64 4.37 -21.78
C ASP A 571 14.56 3.03 -21.06
N SER A 572 15.04 1.96 -21.69
CA SER A 572 15.23 0.67 -21.01
C SER A 572 13.97 0.11 -20.33
N ARG A 573 12.79 0.42 -20.85
CA ARG A 573 11.53 -0.24 -20.46
C ARG A 573 11.50 -1.67 -20.99
N ALA A 574 10.94 -2.58 -20.21
CA ALA A 574 10.71 -3.96 -20.62
C ALA A 574 9.80 -4.02 -21.87
N PRO A 575 9.82 -5.15 -22.62
CA PRO A 575 8.96 -5.32 -23.78
C PRO A 575 7.49 -5.06 -23.47
N GLU A 576 6.76 -4.47 -24.44
CA GLU A 576 5.34 -4.13 -24.25
C GLU A 576 4.48 -5.34 -23.87
N ALA A 577 4.78 -6.52 -24.43
CA ALA A 577 4.06 -7.76 -24.10
C ALA A 577 4.17 -8.17 -22.62
N GLU A 578 5.15 -7.65 -21.89
CA GLU A 578 5.41 -7.95 -20.48
C GLU A 578 5.03 -6.78 -19.55
N THR A 579 4.53 -5.67 -20.11
CA THR A 579 4.17 -4.44 -19.36
C THR A 579 2.81 -3.85 -19.75
N THR A 580 2.11 -4.43 -20.74
CA THR A 580 0.78 -3.97 -21.15
C THR A 580 -0.28 -4.60 -20.26
N LEU A 581 -0.94 -3.78 -19.44
CA LEU A 581 -2.10 -4.21 -18.65
C LEU A 581 -3.38 -4.13 -19.47
N GLU A 582 -4.22 -5.15 -19.32
CA GLU A 582 -5.57 -5.18 -19.90
C GLU A 582 -6.59 -4.59 -18.94
N ILE A 583 -7.61 -3.93 -19.50
CA ILE A 583 -8.82 -3.57 -18.75
C ILE A 583 -9.62 -4.86 -18.54
N ARG A 584 -9.93 -5.17 -17.28
CA ARG A 584 -10.67 -6.38 -16.89
C ARG A 584 -12.12 -6.02 -16.54
N GLU A 585 -13.07 -6.53 -17.32
CA GLU A 585 -14.48 -6.55 -16.95
C GLU A 585 -14.71 -7.55 -15.82
N GLY A 586 -15.72 -7.32 -14.96
CA GLY A 586 -15.94 -8.16 -13.78
C GLY A 586 -14.95 -7.89 -12.65
N PHE A 587 -14.39 -6.68 -12.59
CA PHE A 587 -13.61 -6.21 -11.44
C PHE A 587 -14.43 -6.37 -10.16
N ALA A 588 -13.88 -7.05 -9.16
CA ALA A 588 -14.55 -7.27 -7.89
C ALA A 588 -14.04 -6.26 -6.85
N ARG A 589 -14.97 -5.46 -6.32
CA ARG A 589 -14.68 -4.51 -5.24
C ARG A 589 -14.26 -5.23 -3.97
N HIS A 590 -13.39 -4.59 -3.21
CA HIS A 590 -12.88 -5.11 -1.94
C HIS A 590 -13.48 -4.36 -0.73
N THR A 591 -14.68 -3.78 -0.91
CA THR A 591 -15.42 -3.15 0.19
C THR A 591 -15.59 -4.11 1.36
N LEU A 592 -16.06 -5.34 1.11
CA LEU A 592 -16.10 -6.42 2.11
C LEU A 592 -16.80 -6.00 3.41
N LEU A 593 -17.85 -5.19 3.28
CA LEU A 593 -18.57 -4.58 4.39
C LEU A 593 -19.76 -5.42 4.83
N GLY A 594 -20.04 -5.31 6.13
CA GLY A 594 -21.34 -5.59 6.73
C GLY A 594 -21.85 -4.34 7.44
N ILE A 595 -22.87 -4.48 8.29
CA ILE A 595 -23.47 -3.35 9.02
C ILE A 595 -22.70 -3.07 10.33
N ASN A 596 -21.37 -2.99 10.26
CA ASN A 596 -20.51 -2.71 11.42
C ASN A 596 -20.10 -1.22 11.48
N ILE A 597 -21.03 -0.32 11.15
CA ILE A 597 -20.80 1.14 11.13
C ILE A 597 -20.21 1.63 12.46
N PHE A 598 -20.66 1.07 13.59
CA PHE A 598 -20.11 1.42 14.89
C PHE A 598 -18.60 1.18 15.01
N GLY A 599 -18.08 0.08 14.43
CA GLY A 599 -16.64 -0.18 14.37
C GLY A 599 -15.91 0.82 13.49
N LEU A 600 -16.44 1.10 12.29
CA LEU A 600 -15.86 2.11 11.39
C LEU A 600 -15.83 3.51 12.03
N GLU A 601 -16.87 3.88 12.76
CA GLU A 601 -16.92 5.15 13.50
C GLU A 601 -15.92 5.21 14.66
N MET A 602 -15.54 4.07 15.26
CA MET A 602 -14.43 4.03 16.22
C MET A 602 -13.11 4.36 15.54
N PHE A 603 -12.83 3.79 14.36
CA PHE A 603 -11.65 4.18 13.58
C PHE A 603 -11.69 5.64 13.12
N ASN A 604 -12.88 6.20 12.91
CA ASN A 604 -13.03 7.61 12.58
C ASN A 604 -12.74 8.53 13.79
N GLN A 605 -13.04 8.09 15.00
CA GLN A 605 -12.88 8.89 16.23
C GLN A 605 -11.51 8.72 16.91
N PHE A 606 -10.91 7.54 16.77
CA PHE A 606 -9.77 7.08 17.55
C PHE A 606 -8.64 6.54 16.66
N ASP A 607 -8.43 7.15 15.49
CA ASP A 607 -7.39 6.77 14.52
C ASP A 607 -5.96 6.80 15.10
N ASP A 608 -5.66 7.75 16.00
CA ASP A 608 -4.41 7.80 16.79
C ASP A 608 -4.22 6.60 17.71
N ILE A 609 -5.29 6.17 18.40
CA ILE A 609 -5.24 5.07 19.37
C ILE A 609 -5.23 3.73 18.67
N LEU A 610 -6.01 3.60 17.59
CA LEU A 610 -6.11 2.38 16.79
C LEU A 610 -4.99 2.27 15.73
N GLY A 611 -4.18 3.32 15.60
CA GLY A 611 -2.94 3.33 14.85
C GLY A 611 -3.13 3.30 13.33
N VAL A 612 -4.17 3.95 12.80
CA VAL A 612 -4.48 3.95 11.35
C VAL A 612 -4.25 5.32 10.72
N ARG A 613 -3.76 5.32 9.47
CA ARG A 613 -3.63 6.54 8.66
C ARG A 613 -4.93 6.77 7.88
N LYS A 614 -5.49 7.97 7.95
CA LYS A 614 -6.73 8.34 7.22
C LYS A 614 -6.52 8.69 5.75
N THR A 615 -5.35 9.25 5.43
CA THR A 615 -5.00 9.65 4.07
C THR A 615 -4.36 8.50 3.31
N ASP A 616 -4.89 8.24 2.13
CA ASP A 616 -4.35 7.31 1.16
C ASP A 616 -3.07 7.89 0.53
N TYR A 617 -1.94 7.17 0.62
CA TYR A 617 -0.66 7.68 0.16
C TYR A 617 -0.59 7.82 -1.37
N MET A 618 -1.23 6.91 -2.11
CA MET A 618 -1.11 6.87 -3.57
C MET A 618 -1.98 7.93 -4.26
N THR A 619 -3.11 8.29 -3.65
CA THR A 619 -4.09 9.23 -4.20
C THR A 619 -4.14 10.57 -3.47
N GLY A 620 -3.66 10.65 -2.22
CA GLY A 620 -3.82 11.79 -1.33
C GLY A 620 -5.25 11.96 -0.78
N SER A 621 -6.16 11.02 -1.08
CA SER A 621 -7.57 11.15 -0.67
C SER A 621 -7.77 10.74 0.79
N ALA A 622 -8.69 11.44 1.47
CA ALA A 622 -9.14 11.10 2.82
C ALA A 622 -10.55 10.45 2.83
N ASP A 623 -11.13 10.18 1.65
CA ASP A 623 -12.51 9.72 1.50
C ASP A 623 -12.71 8.22 1.77
N GLY A 624 -11.64 7.42 1.88
CA GLY A 624 -11.76 5.96 2.03
C GLY A 624 -12.64 5.50 3.20
N LEU A 625 -12.41 6.01 4.41
CA LEU A 625 -13.22 5.68 5.59
C LEU A 625 -14.65 6.26 5.52
N PRO A 626 -14.85 7.55 5.17
CA PRO A 626 -16.18 8.09 4.87
C PRO A 626 -16.98 7.25 3.88
N ALA A 627 -16.38 6.84 2.75
CA ALA A 627 -17.00 6.00 1.74
C ALA A 627 -17.38 4.61 2.29
N ALA A 628 -16.55 4.02 3.15
CA ALA A 628 -16.88 2.75 3.81
C ALA A 628 -18.06 2.89 4.78
N ILE A 629 -18.15 4.00 5.52
CA ILE A 629 -19.29 4.32 6.40
C ILE A 629 -20.56 4.53 5.58
N GLU A 630 -20.48 5.29 4.49
CA GLU A 630 -21.61 5.50 3.57
C GLU A 630 -22.09 4.19 2.95
N ALA A 631 -21.18 3.37 2.42
CA ALA A 631 -21.50 2.08 1.84
C ALA A 631 -22.14 1.13 2.87
N SER A 632 -21.64 1.11 4.10
CA SER A 632 -22.25 0.32 5.19
C SER A 632 -23.64 0.81 5.57
N ASN A 633 -23.88 2.12 5.56
CA ASN A 633 -25.20 2.71 5.77
C ASN A 633 -26.16 2.33 4.65
N ARG A 634 -25.76 2.47 3.38
CA ARG A 634 -26.57 2.07 2.22
C ARG A 634 -26.95 0.59 2.28
N LEU A 635 -25.98 -0.29 2.57
CA LEU A 635 -26.21 -1.72 2.76
C LEU A 635 -27.30 -1.97 3.82
N ALA A 636 -27.25 -1.24 4.94
CA ALA A 636 -28.23 -1.37 6.02
C ALA A 636 -29.63 -0.88 5.62
N THR A 637 -29.72 0.25 4.91
CA THR A 637 -31.00 0.92 4.61
C THR A 637 -31.69 0.40 3.36
N GLU A 638 -30.94 -0.10 2.38
CA GLU A 638 -31.47 -0.41 1.04
C GLU A 638 -31.39 -1.89 0.70
N GLU A 639 -30.36 -2.60 1.18
CA GLU A 639 -30.02 -3.94 0.65
C GLU A 639 -30.25 -5.08 1.66
N THR A 640 -30.31 -4.79 2.96
CA THR A 640 -30.36 -5.84 4.00
C THR A 640 -31.76 -6.39 4.26
N ALA A 641 -32.73 -5.51 4.52
CA ALA A 641 -34.08 -5.91 4.88
C ALA A 641 -35.10 -4.80 4.56
N THR A 642 -36.34 -5.19 4.26
CA THR A 642 -37.47 -4.27 4.08
C THR A 642 -38.48 -4.45 5.20
N VAL A 643 -38.93 -3.34 5.79
CA VAL A 643 -40.00 -3.30 6.82
C VAL A 643 -41.20 -2.56 6.26
N GLU A 644 -42.37 -3.19 6.27
CA GLU A 644 -43.61 -2.63 5.74
C GLU A 644 -44.76 -2.78 6.73
N ILE A 645 -45.61 -1.76 6.84
CA ILE A 645 -46.91 -1.85 7.51
C ILE A 645 -47.97 -2.08 6.42
N GLU A 646 -48.57 -3.27 6.40
CA GLU A 646 -49.48 -3.67 5.32
C GLU A 646 -50.93 -3.28 5.62
N ASN A 647 -51.51 -3.88 6.65
CA ASN A 647 -52.90 -3.68 7.04
C ASN A 647 -52.97 -2.95 8.37
N VAL A 648 -53.63 -1.79 8.40
CA VAL A 648 -53.94 -1.06 9.63
C VAL A 648 -55.45 -0.94 9.76
N THR A 649 -56.00 -1.49 10.84
CA THR A 649 -57.42 -1.38 11.17
C THR A 649 -57.60 -0.75 12.55
N TYR A 650 -58.67 0.03 12.69
CA TYR A 650 -59.09 0.59 13.98
C TYR A 650 -60.58 0.31 14.17
N GLU A 651 -60.89 -0.68 15.01
CA GLU A 651 -62.25 -1.12 15.29
C GLU A 651 -62.44 -1.31 16.80
N ASP A 652 -63.59 -0.87 17.32
CA ASP A 652 -63.97 -1.00 18.74
C ASP A 652 -62.90 -0.53 19.76
N GLY A 653 -62.10 0.48 19.38
CA GLY A 653 -61.04 1.04 20.23
C GLY A 653 -59.70 0.31 20.17
N GLN A 654 -59.57 -0.72 19.34
CA GLN A 654 -58.32 -1.46 19.11
C GLN A 654 -57.72 -1.12 17.75
N LEU A 655 -56.46 -0.68 17.75
CA LEU A 655 -55.63 -0.60 16.55
C LEU A 655 -54.96 -1.96 16.32
N THR A 656 -55.08 -2.52 15.11
CA THR A 656 -54.34 -3.70 14.68
C THR A 656 -53.50 -3.33 13.47
N ALA A 657 -52.19 -3.58 13.52
CA ALA A 657 -51.27 -3.36 12.42
C ALA A 657 -50.55 -4.67 12.08
N GLU A 658 -50.51 -5.03 10.81
CA GLU A 658 -49.70 -6.12 10.28
C GLU A 658 -48.36 -5.55 9.80
N VAL A 659 -47.26 -6.01 10.39
CA VAL A 659 -45.91 -5.59 10.02
C VAL A 659 -45.18 -6.74 9.37
N ARG A 660 -44.73 -6.54 8.12
CA ARG A 660 -43.94 -7.50 7.35
C ARG A 660 -42.47 -7.09 7.38
N LEU A 661 -41.61 -8.04 7.73
CA LEU A 661 -40.15 -7.93 7.60
C LEU A 661 -39.68 -8.92 6.54
N THR A 662 -39.07 -8.42 5.47
CA THR A 662 -38.46 -9.23 4.41
C THR A 662 -36.95 -9.18 4.56
N ASN A 663 -36.31 -10.33 4.74
CA ASN A 663 -34.86 -10.47 4.75
C ASN A 663 -34.37 -10.65 3.31
N HIS A 664 -33.47 -9.78 2.85
CA HIS A 664 -32.85 -9.86 1.52
C HIS A 664 -31.46 -10.49 1.56
N THR A 665 -30.93 -10.75 2.75
CA THR A 665 -29.64 -11.43 2.89
C THR A 665 -29.76 -12.90 2.52
N GLY A 666 -28.68 -13.45 1.99
CA GLY A 666 -28.56 -14.89 1.73
C GLY A 666 -28.36 -15.74 2.98
N HIS A 667 -28.46 -15.19 4.18
CA HIS A 667 -28.21 -15.88 5.45
C HIS A 667 -29.24 -15.39 6.50
N ARG A 668 -29.06 -15.72 7.78
CA ARG A 668 -29.92 -15.15 8.83
C ARG A 668 -29.68 -13.64 8.94
N PHE A 669 -30.70 -12.86 9.27
CA PHE A 669 -30.52 -11.46 9.65
C PHE A 669 -30.88 -11.25 11.14
N PRO A 670 -29.94 -10.76 11.99
CA PRO A 670 -28.49 -10.68 11.74
C PRO A 670 -27.82 -12.07 11.79
N SER A 671 -26.70 -12.22 11.08
CA SER A 671 -25.78 -13.38 11.13
C SER A 671 -24.44 -12.99 11.79
N GLY A 672 -23.50 -13.94 11.88
CA GLY A 672 -22.16 -13.75 12.42
C GLY A 672 -22.13 -13.85 13.93
N ALA A 673 -21.43 -12.92 14.59
CA ALA A 673 -21.18 -12.94 16.03
C ALA A 673 -22.47 -13.10 16.87
N GLY A 674 -22.40 -14.00 17.86
CA GLY A 674 -23.56 -14.43 18.66
C GLY A 674 -24.26 -13.34 19.48
N PHE A 675 -23.66 -12.16 19.63
CA PHE A 675 -24.25 -11.01 20.31
C PHE A 675 -25.06 -10.09 19.38
N ARG A 676 -25.01 -10.24 18.05
CA ARG A 676 -25.76 -9.39 17.13
C ARG A 676 -27.28 -9.57 17.34
N ARG A 677 -28.01 -8.46 17.42
CA ARG A 677 -29.48 -8.43 17.60
C ARG A 677 -30.08 -7.42 16.63
N ALA A 678 -31.29 -7.71 16.16
CA ALA A 678 -32.14 -6.76 15.45
C ALA A 678 -33.43 -6.59 16.25
N PHE A 679 -33.91 -5.36 16.37
CA PHE A 679 -35.14 -5.01 17.06
C PHE A 679 -36.03 -4.22 16.10
N LEU A 680 -37.33 -4.49 16.15
CA LEU A 680 -38.32 -3.70 15.46
C LEU A 680 -38.99 -2.79 16.48
N GLU A 681 -38.78 -1.49 16.35
CA GLU A 681 -39.52 -0.48 17.11
C GLU A 681 -40.77 -0.09 16.31
N PHE A 682 -41.94 -0.14 16.96
CA PHE A 682 -43.21 0.24 16.35
C PHE A 682 -43.86 1.32 17.20
N GLN A 683 -44.13 2.48 16.61
CA GLN A 683 -44.75 3.60 17.30
C GLN A 683 -46.08 3.97 16.64
N VAL A 684 -47.09 4.27 17.45
CA VAL A 684 -48.35 4.89 17.02
C VAL A 684 -48.28 6.35 17.41
N LEU A 685 -48.38 7.24 16.42
CA LEU A 685 -48.32 8.68 16.61
C LEU A 685 -49.70 9.32 16.43
N ASP A 686 -49.95 10.43 17.12
CA ASP A 686 -51.10 11.29 16.88
C ASP A 686 -50.87 12.20 15.65
N SER A 687 -51.85 13.06 15.33
CA SER A 687 -51.73 13.98 14.18
C SER A 687 -50.67 15.07 14.35
N ASN A 688 -50.11 15.24 15.55
CA ASN A 688 -49.05 16.19 15.88
C ASN A 688 -47.67 15.50 15.99
N ASN A 689 -47.57 14.21 15.62
CA ASN A 689 -46.39 13.35 15.80
C ASN A 689 -46.03 13.07 17.27
N GLU A 690 -46.99 13.18 18.19
CA GLU A 690 -46.80 12.76 19.59
C GLU A 690 -47.06 11.25 19.74
N VAL A 691 -46.21 10.56 20.50
CA VAL A 691 -46.33 9.11 20.74
C VAL A 691 -47.60 8.81 21.56
N LEU A 692 -48.52 8.06 20.96
CA LEU A 692 -49.69 7.48 21.62
C LEU A 692 -49.38 6.09 22.21
N TRP A 693 -48.48 5.35 21.57
CA TRP A 693 -48.03 4.01 21.96
C TRP A 693 -46.64 3.74 21.37
N ALA A 694 -45.73 3.16 22.14
CA ALA A 694 -44.39 2.71 21.72
C ALA A 694 -43.96 1.51 22.57
#